data_AF-A0A4Q5NZD1-F1
#
_entry.id   AF-A0A4Q5NZD1-F1
#
_cell.length_a   1.000
_cell.length_b   1.000
_cell.length_c   1.000
_cell.angle_alpha   90.00
_cell.angle_beta   90.00
_cell.angle_gamma   90.00
#
_symmetry.space_group_name_H-M   'P 1'
#
loop_
_entity.id
_entity.type
_entity.pdbx_description
1 polymer ?
#
loop_
_entity_poly.entity_id
_entity_poly.type
_entity_poly.pdbx_seq_one_letter_code
_entity_poly.pdbx_strand_id
1 'polypeptide(L)'
;MKNRCLLPLIAGALLIPLFPAQAVDFPGKAPGKARAKQTNGVYTLSNSVVSLSWRAQGGTLSLVSARDGLNGATVTGVREPFRLNTTAAIANTNAQDGVYLGFRWDDKMLTVLWGDGKSWRTLQSLPRAQFLGEPTLVRVGKMSLKADGSDYPEVGEAGKTRIEEISVANAGAPALFPSPRAGTKLQVQGSGISIEAGANTTAYAQWPLAAGTHLVSARVWKDSDQGESWGPGLALRWPNGRFVMVNARAPLGEFSVSTPEGETLLKTPGSKSYDLSASQFRLEGAPRIVEGRDGQELVATLRHPLKPLSVEWHATLRNGANYVRQRFMVKATGEAGTLSRVEVVNFPVTGATQIGTVPGSPLATDSWFFGAELPMGENESSDGAQTSVPCNLPLQAGATYEFGSVAGVYGPGQLRRSVLNYVEHERARPSSPFLHYNCWYDLAQAVNATDLNVAIRDFDEEMTRKRGVAIDSYVIDDGWDDARNTFWGVDAKKFPQGFTPVMAELKARNSHLGMWISPLGGYGEAKMRTDNARKLGLVEGPELDLSYPPYYNWYRDRCLQMMREDGVNYFKWDKAGAGVTPHFLALLRLANELRHENPNVYINVTVGTWPSPFWLNHIDSTWRSGGDMGWAGVGNKREQWLTYRDQELYNRVVKPGPLYPLNSIMHHGISLGRKYQGGEVAVAGPDLKHDARLYFATGASLQELYLTPSLMTKEGWDEVAAGAKWSKANFDVLTDAHWIGGDPSKAEVYGYASWAPRKGIFALRNPSDKPQSIALDPQTVFELPSGAKSAFTLSSPYADQNYKSGQMRAGQTTTFSLQPFEVLVFEAKPQ
;
A
#
# COMPACT_ATOMS: atom_id res chain seq x y z
N MET A 1 -35.69 34.74 -43.18
CA MET A 1 -34.62 35.45 -43.94
C MET A 1 -34.04 36.55 -43.07
N LYS A 2 -32.70 36.67 -43.09
CA LYS A 2 -31.83 37.72 -42.50
C LYS A 2 -31.39 37.56 -41.03
N ASN A 3 -30.29 36.82 -40.89
CA ASN A 3 -29.02 37.15 -40.21
C ASN A 3 -29.03 38.22 -39.11
N ARG A 4 -28.65 37.80 -37.89
CA ARG A 4 -27.75 38.58 -37.01
C ARG A 4 -26.70 37.66 -36.39
N CYS A 5 -25.45 38.09 -36.57
CA CYS A 5 -24.21 37.46 -36.14
C CYS A 5 -24.18 37.11 -34.65
N LEU A 6 -23.83 35.87 -34.33
CA LEU A 6 -23.22 35.50 -33.06
C LEU A 6 -21.72 35.74 -33.16
N LEU A 7 -21.17 36.60 -32.30
CA LEU A 7 -19.73 36.61 -32.00
C LEU A 7 -19.41 35.38 -31.13
N PRO A 8 -18.32 34.64 -31.39
CA PRO A 8 -17.85 33.65 -30.44
C PRO A 8 -17.08 34.37 -29.31
N LEU A 9 -17.50 34.13 -28.06
CA LEU A 9 -16.64 34.41 -26.91
C LEU A 9 -15.39 33.54 -27.04
N ILE A 10 -14.25 34.19 -27.26
CA ILE A 10 -12.93 33.58 -27.14
C ILE A 10 -12.71 33.36 -25.64
N ALA A 11 -13.00 32.15 -25.16
CA ALA A 11 -12.52 31.68 -23.88
C ALA A 11 -10.99 31.56 -23.99
N GLY A 12 -10.27 32.53 -23.43
CA GLY A 12 -8.83 32.48 -23.30
C GLY A 12 -8.46 31.30 -22.41
N ALA A 13 -8.06 30.18 -23.02
CA ALA A 13 -7.35 29.13 -22.34
C ALA A 13 -6.03 29.73 -21.84
N LEU A 14 -5.97 30.06 -20.55
CA LEU A 14 -4.71 30.25 -19.86
C LEU A 14 -3.96 28.92 -19.96
N LEU A 15 -3.03 28.86 -20.91
CA LEU A 15 -1.95 27.88 -20.95
C LEU A 15 -1.13 28.06 -19.66
N ILE A 16 -1.55 27.38 -18.60
CA ILE A 16 -0.68 27.11 -17.48
C ILE A 16 0.46 26.28 -18.06
N PRO A 17 1.72 26.71 -17.94
CA PRO A 17 2.83 25.88 -18.38
C PRO A 17 2.76 24.60 -17.56
N LEU A 18 2.52 23.48 -18.25
CA LEU A 18 2.83 22.15 -17.74
C LEU A 18 4.35 22.16 -17.52
N PHE A 19 4.77 22.53 -16.31
CA PHE A 19 6.13 22.26 -15.89
C PHE A 19 6.31 20.75 -16.00
N PRO A 20 7.28 20.25 -16.78
CA PRO A 20 7.58 18.83 -16.75
C PRO A 20 7.81 18.46 -15.29
N ALA A 21 7.21 17.35 -14.83
CA ALA A 21 7.47 16.79 -13.52
C ALA A 21 8.97 16.85 -13.28
N GLN A 22 9.40 17.55 -12.23
CA GLN A 22 10.81 17.63 -11.90
C GLN A 22 11.18 16.25 -11.36
N ALA A 23 11.54 15.35 -12.27
CA ALA A 23 11.97 14.02 -11.92
C ALA A 23 13.14 14.15 -10.95
N VAL A 24 13.12 13.35 -9.87
CA VAL A 24 14.27 13.25 -8.97
C VAL A 24 15.49 12.95 -9.81
N ASP A 25 16.57 13.73 -9.63
CA ASP A 25 17.78 13.59 -10.42
C ASP A 25 18.27 12.14 -10.39
N PHE A 26 18.47 11.56 -11.57
CA PHE A 26 18.92 10.18 -11.68
C PHE A 26 20.31 10.03 -11.05
N PRO A 27 20.50 9.12 -10.08
CA PRO A 27 21.79 8.96 -9.44
C PRO A 27 22.79 8.27 -10.38
N GLY A 28 23.76 9.05 -10.87
CA GLY A 28 24.88 8.53 -11.66
C GLY A 28 24.86 8.96 -13.13
N LYS A 29 25.29 8.07 -14.03
CA LYS A 29 25.38 8.37 -15.46
C LYS A 29 23.99 8.56 -16.07
N ALA A 30 23.76 9.72 -16.69
CA ALA A 30 22.48 10.03 -17.34
C ALA A 30 22.10 8.97 -18.40
N PRO A 31 20.87 8.41 -18.36
CA PRO A 31 20.42 7.36 -19.30
C PRO A 31 20.44 7.77 -20.78
N GLY A 32 20.08 9.03 -21.07
CA GLY A 32 20.04 9.58 -22.43
C GLY A 32 18.78 9.18 -23.21
N LYS A 33 18.80 9.43 -24.53
CA LYS A 33 17.64 9.18 -25.42
C LYS A 33 17.37 7.69 -25.62
N ALA A 34 16.10 7.33 -25.64
CA ALA A 34 15.63 5.99 -25.98
C ALA A 34 15.84 5.68 -27.47
N ARG A 35 16.12 4.42 -27.79
CA ARG A 35 16.28 3.91 -29.15
C ARG A 35 15.60 2.56 -29.28
N ALA A 36 14.96 2.32 -30.42
CA ALA A 36 14.45 1.01 -30.82
C ALA A 36 15.21 0.50 -32.06
N LYS A 37 15.45 -0.81 -32.12
CA LYS A 37 16.05 -1.45 -33.30
C LYS A 37 15.43 -2.83 -33.52
N GLN A 38 15.28 -3.22 -34.78
CA GLN A 38 14.99 -4.59 -35.19
C GLN A 38 16.18 -5.18 -35.96
N THR A 39 16.54 -6.44 -35.67
CA THR A 39 17.57 -7.19 -36.41
C THR A 39 17.26 -8.67 -36.32
N ASN A 40 17.10 -9.36 -37.47
CA ASN A 40 16.85 -10.81 -37.55
C ASN A 40 15.72 -11.30 -36.63
N GLY A 41 14.60 -10.57 -36.58
CA GLY A 41 13.45 -10.92 -35.75
C GLY A 41 13.62 -10.62 -34.25
N VAL A 42 14.73 -10.01 -33.84
CA VAL A 42 14.94 -9.50 -32.48
C VAL A 42 14.67 -8.00 -32.45
N TYR A 43 13.82 -7.57 -31.54
CA TYR A 43 13.44 -6.19 -31.28
C TYR A 43 14.08 -5.74 -29.96
N THR A 44 14.78 -4.62 -29.97
CA THR A 44 15.52 -4.13 -28.81
C THR A 44 15.11 -2.69 -28.50
N LEU A 45 14.79 -2.43 -27.24
CA LEU A 45 14.72 -1.08 -26.67
C LEU A 45 15.98 -0.83 -25.86
N SER A 46 16.63 0.32 -26.07
CA SER A 46 17.89 0.63 -25.40
C SER A 46 18.15 2.13 -25.23
N ASN A 47 18.93 2.46 -24.22
CA ASN A 47 19.65 3.73 -24.10
C ASN A 47 21.07 3.45 -23.56
N SER A 48 21.73 4.43 -22.93
CA SER A 48 23.11 4.24 -22.46
C SER A 48 23.25 3.42 -21.18
N VAL A 49 22.17 3.14 -20.46
CA VAL A 49 22.17 2.44 -19.16
C VAL A 49 21.30 1.19 -19.13
N VAL A 50 20.27 1.06 -19.98
CA VAL A 50 19.40 -0.13 -20.00
C VAL A 50 19.13 -0.58 -21.42
N SER A 51 19.06 -1.89 -21.62
CA SER A 51 18.65 -2.50 -22.89
C SER A 51 17.88 -3.79 -22.66
N LEU A 52 16.71 -3.95 -23.25
CA LEU A 52 15.92 -5.20 -23.26
C LEU A 52 15.63 -5.63 -24.70
N SER A 53 15.67 -6.93 -24.96
CA SER A 53 15.41 -7.49 -26.29
C SER A 53 14.42 -8.64 -26.27
N TRP A 54 13.50 -8.63 -27.23
CA TRP A 54 12.50 -9.67 -27.46
C TRP A 54 12.66 -10.28 -28.84
N ARG A 55 12.51 -11.59 -28.96
CA ARG A 55 12.51 -12.32 -30.23
C ARG A 55 11.06 -12.57 -30.66
N ALA A 56 10.75 -12.19 -31.90
CA ALA A 56 9.52 -12.54 -32.59
C ALA A 56 9.83 -13.48 -33.75
N GLN A 57 9.72 -14.80 -33.52
CA GLN A 57 10.05 -15.84 -34.49
C GLN A 57 9.03 -16.98 -34.41
N GLY A 58 8.66 -17.59 -35.54
CA GLY A 58 7.70 -18.69 -35.55
C GLY A 58 6.30 -18.31 -35.05
N GLY A 59 5.96 -17.02 -35.11
CA GLY A 59 4.69 -16.48 -34.62
C GLY A 59 4.61 -16.33 -33.09
N THR A 60 5.69 -16.55 -32.33
CA THR A 60 5.73 -16.35 -30.88
C THR A 60 6.56 -15.13 -30.50
N LEU A 61 6.39 -14.65 -29.27
CA LEU A 61 7.15 -13.54 -28.67
C LEU A 61 7.82 -14.02 -27.38
N SER A 62 9.12 -13.77 -27.21
CA SER A 62 9.84 -14.12 -25.99
C SER A 62 10.88 -13.07 -25.63
N LEU A 63 11.05 -12.78 -24.34
CA LEU A 63 12.20 -12.02 -23.85
C LEU A 63 13.45 -12.90 -24.02
N VAL A 64 14.55 -12.34 -24.55
CA VAL A 64 15.78 -13.10 -24.83
C VAL A 64 17.04 -12.53 -24.17
N SER A 65 17.08 -11.22 -23.92
CA SER A 65 18.19 -10.61 -23.21
C SER A 65 17.82 -9.29 -22.53
N ALA A 66 18.54 -8.98 -21.46
CA ALA A 66 18.51 -7.70 -20.77
C ALA A 66 19.96 -7.29 -20.39
N ARG A 67 20.29 -6.01 -20.48
CA ARG A 67 21.61 -5.48 -20.14
C ARG A 67 21.48 -4.24 -19.27
N ASP A 68 22.30 -4.23 -18.23
CA ASP A 68 22.57 -3.10 -17.37
C ASP A 68 23.90 -2.46 -17.77
N GLY A 69 23.83 -1.24 -18.28
CA GLY A 69 24.95 -0.41 -18.68
C GLY A 69 25.60 0.37 -17.53
N LEU A 70 25.00 0.40 -16.33
CA LEU A 70 25.59 1.01 -15.13
C LEU A 70 26.61 0.08 -14.50
N ASN A 71 26.23 -1.20 -14.31
CA ASN A 71 27.09 -2.19 -13.66
C ASN A 71 27.74 -3.17 -14.66
N GLY A 72 27.41 -3.07 -15.96
CA GLY A 72 27.95 -3.95 -17.00
C GLY A 72 27.35 -5.36 -17.00
N ALA A 73 26.30 -5.62 -16.22
CA ALA A 73 25.65 -6.92 -16.14
C ALA A 73 24.84 -7.20 -17.42
N THR A 74 24.93 -8.43 -17.93
CA THR A 74 24.12 -8.89 -19.06
C THR A 74 23.48 -10.22 -18.71
N VAL A 75 22.19 -10.34 -19.04
CA VAL A 75 21.35 -11.48 -18.74
C VAL A 75 20.81 -12.00 -20.05
N THR A 76 20.96 -13.31 -20.27
CA THR A 76 20.47 -14.00 -21.48
C THR A 76 19.64 -15.20 -21.07
N GLY A 77 18.54 -15.42 -21.76
CA GLY A 77 17.65 -16.56 -21.51
C GLY A 77 16.29 -16.30 -22.12
N VAL A 78 15.64 -17.36 -22.62
CA VAL A 78 14.31 -17.27 -23.20
C VAL A 78 13.28 -17.31 -22.08
N ARG A 79 12.49 -16.24 -21.93
CA ARG A 79 11.39 -16.16 -20.96
C ARG A 79 10.10 -15.72 -21.63
N GLU A 80 8.99 -16.20 -21.07
CA GLU A 80 7.64 -15.78 -21.45
C GLU A 80 7.42 -14.33 -20.99
N PRO A 81 7.03 -13.38 -21.87
CA PRO A 81 6.72 -12.01 -21.47
C PRO A 81 5.55 -11.93 -20.50
N PHE A 82 4.60 -12.86 -20.60
CA PHE A 82 3.49 -13.03 -19.66
C PHE A 82 3.05 -14.49 -19.56
N ARG A 83 2.39 -14.84 -18.45
CA ARG A 83 1.64 -16.09 -18.27
C ARG A 83 0.29 -15.77 -17.63
N LEU A 84 -0.77 -16.45 -18.05
CA LEU A 84 -2.14 -16.27 -17.54
C LEU A 84 -2.59 -17.55 -16.84
N ASN A 85 -3.40 -17.39 -15.80
CA ASN A 85 -4.25 -18.47 -15.30
C ASN A 85 -5.72 -18.12 -15.56
N THR A 86 -6.36 -18.86 -16.46
CA THR A 86 -7.76 -18.70 -16.86
C THR A 86 -8.67 -19.77 -16.29
N THR A 87 -8.11 -20.69 -15.50
CA THR A 87 -8.91 -21.57 -14.66
C THR A 87 -9.40 -20.76 -13.46
N ALA A 88 -10.62 -21.06 -13.00
CA ALA A 88 -11.09 -20.53 -11.73
C ALA A 88 -9.97 -20.70 -10.71
N ALA A 89 -9.59 -19.62 -10.01
CA ALA A 89 -8.81 -19.78 -8.78
C ALA A 89 -9.47 -20.94 -8.04
N ILE A 90 -8.70 -21.94 -7.57
CA ILE A 90 -9.27 -22.93 -6.65
C ILE A 90 -9.97 -22.09 -5.61
N ALA A 91 -11.31 -22.09 -5.67
CA ALA A 91 -12.11 -21.42 -4.68
C ALA A 91 -11.58 -21.98 -3.38
N ASN A 92 -11.16 -21.09 -2.47
CA ASN A 92 -10.89 -21.46 -1.08
C ASN A 92 -11.88 -22.57 -0.74
N THR A 93 -11.39 -23.79 -0.49
CA THR A 93 -12.21 -25.00 -0.40
C THR A 93 -13.48 -24.64 0.33
N ASN A 94 -14.65 -24.83 -0.30
CA ASN A 94 -15.92 -24.40 0.26
C ASN A 94 -15.97 -24.84 1.73
N ALA A 95 -16.46 -23.98 2.63
CA ALA A 95 -16.49 -24.29 4.07
C ALA A 95 -17.15 -25.64 4.41
N GLN A 96 -17.92 -26.21 3.48
CA GLN A 96 -18.52 -27.53 3.57
C GLN A 96 -17.52 -28.70 3.46
N ASP A 97 -16.38 -28.53 2.78
CA ASP A 97 -15.44 -29.63 2.51
C ASP A 97 -14.33 -29.77 3.56
N GLY A 98 -14.15 -28.79 4.45
CA GLY A 98 -13.09 -28.81 5.46
C GLY A 98 -11.68 -28.72 4.86
N VAL A 99 -10.67 -28.67 5.72
CA VAL A 99 -9.26 -28.58 5.33
C VAL A 99 -8.45 -29.66 6.02
N TYR A 100 -7.57 -30.34 5.28
CA TYR A 100 -6.62 -31.26 5.89
C TYR A 100 -5.45 -30.50 6.47
N LEU A 101 -5.08 -30.82 7.70
CA LEU A 101 -3.92 -30.31 8.41
C LEU A 101 -3.05 -31.49 8.85
N GLY A 102 -1.73 -31.28 8.89
CA GLY A 102 -0.85 -32.35 9.34
C GLY A 102 0.58 -31.92 9.63
N PHE A 103 1.34 -32.87 10.15
CA PHE A 103 2.77 -32.76 10.40
C PHE A 103 3.48 -33.95 9.78
N ARG A 104 4.58 -33.69 9.08
CA ARG A 104 5.52 -34.71 8.60
C ARG A 104 6.93 -34.34 9.01
N TRP A 105 7.71 -35.28 9.56
CA TRP A 105 9.08 -34.98 9.96
C TRP A 105 10.06 -36.10 9.67
N ASP A 106 11.30 -35.70 9.41
CA ASP A 106 12.48 -36.57 9.28
C ASP A 106 13.59 -36.07 10.24
N ASP A 107 14.81 -36.59 10.10
CA ASP A 107 15.95 -36.24 10.95
C ASP A 107 16.40 -34.78 10.80
N LYS A 108 16.00 -34.10 9.72
CA LYS A 108 16.45 -32.74 9.39
C LYS A 108 15.35 -31.70 9.59
N MET A 109 14.11 -32.00 9.21
CA MET A 109 13.02 -31.04 9.15
C MET A 109 11.72 -31.58 9.75
N LEU A 110 10.97 -30.69 10.40
CA LEU A 110 9.56 -30.88 10.74
C LEU A 110 8.71 -29.95 9.86
N THR A 111 7.82 -30.54 9.08
CA THR A 111 7.00 -29.84 8.08
C THR A 111 5.55 -29.79 8.54
N VAL A 112 5.00 -28.59 8.62
CA VAL A 112 3.57 -28.34 8.81
C VAL A 112 2.89 -28.34 7.46
N LEU A 113 1.79 -29.09 7.33
CA LEU A 113 1.12 -29.37 6.07
C LEU A 113 -0.34 -28.91 6.09
N TRP A 114 -0.85 -28.58 4.89
CA TRP A 114 -2.28 -28.41 4.64
C TRP A 114 -2.68 -29.02 3.29
N GLY A 115 -3.97 -29.27 3.06
CA GLY A 115 -4.44 -29.81 1.79
C GLY A 115 -5.94 -30.10 1.70
N ASP A 116 -6.34 -30.76 0.61
CA ASP A 116 -7.71 -31.20 0.31
C ASP A 116 -7.91 -32.72 0.46
N GLY A 117 -6.90 -33.41 1.03
CA GLY A 117 -6.89 -34.87 1.22
C GLY A 117 -6.35 -35.65 0.03
N LYS A 118 -6.26 -35.02 -1.15
CA LYS A 118 -5.64 -35.58 -2.36
C LYS A 118 -4.27 -34.96 -2.62
N SER A 119 -4.16 -33.67 -2.37
CA SER A 119 -2.97 -32.85 -2.58
C SER A 119 -2.54 -32.19 -1.27
N TRP A 120 -1.31 -32.45 -0.86
CA TRP A 120 -0.71 -31.87 0.35
C TRP A 120 0.33 -30.81 0.00
N ARG A 121 0.35 -29.72 0.76
CA ARG A 121 1.25 -28.58 0.60
C ARG A 121 1.90 -28.21 1.93
N THR A 122 3.09 -27.64 1.87
CA THR A 122 3.80 -27.14 3.06
C THR A 122 3.28 -25.76 3.45
N LEU A 123 2.84 -25.61 4.70
CA LEU A 123 2.60 -24.31 5.34
C LEU A 123 3.89 -23.71 5.88
N GLN A 124 4.68 -24.51 6.59
CA GLN A 124 5.94 -24.08 7.20
C GLN A 124 6.88 -25.27 7.37
N SER A 125 8.18 -25.03 7.24
CA SER A 125 9.22 -26.00 7.55
C SER A 125 10.07 -25.49 8.71
N LEU A 126 10.21 -26.30 9.75
CA LEU A 126 10.94 -25.99 10.97
C LEU A 126 12.16 -26.92 11.09
N PRO A 127 13.36 -26.41 11.44
CA PRO A 127 14.53 -27.26 11.63
C PRO A 127 14.32 -28.26 12.78
N ARG A 128 14.58 -29.55 12.52
CA ARG A 128 14.43 -30.62 13.52
C ARG A 128 15.32 -30.41 14.74
N ALA A 129 16.46 -29.72 14.56
CA ALA A 129 17.38 -29.32 15.62
C ALA A 129 16.73 -28.44 16.72
N GLN A 130 15.65 -27.72 16.41
CA GLN A 130 14.89 -26.98 17.42
C GLN A 130 14.09 -27.95 18.31
N PHE A 131 13.64 -29.09 17.79
CA PHE A 131 12.71 -29.99 18.48
C PHE A 131 13.37 -31.30 18.96
N LEU A 132 14.57 -31.26 19.58
CA LEU A 132 15.33 -32.47 19.93
C LEU A 132 14.53 -33.57 20.65
N GLY A 133 14.75 -34.83 20.25
CA GLY A 133 13.99 -36.01 20.71
C GLY A 133 12.67 -36.20 19.95
N GLU A 134 11.93 -37.28 20.22
CA GLU A 134 10.66 -37.58 19.56
C GLU A 134 9.45 -36.97 20.29
N PRO A 135 8.41 -36.50 19.57
CA PRO A 135 7.16 -36.09 20.18
C PRO A 135 6.47 -37.33 20.76
N THR A 136 5.88 -37.18 21.94
CA THR A 136 5.21 -38.29 22.65
C THR A 136 3.70 -38.18 22.63
N LEU A 137 3.15 -37.02 22.23
CA LEU A 137 1.71 -36.77 22.21
C LEU A 137 1.30 -35.99 20.96
N VAL A 138 0.11 -36.32 20.44
CA VAL A 138 -0.66 -35.48 19.52
C VAL A 138 -1.94 -35.02 20.21
N ARG A 139 -2.28 -33.74 20.02
CA ARG A 139 -3.57 -33.15 20.39
C ARG A 139 -4.32 -32.68 19.16
N VAL A 140 -5.64 -32.85 19.16
CA VAL A 140 -6.53 -32.45 18.08
C VAL A 140 -7.75 -31.75 18.68
N GLY A 141 -8.04 -30.51 18.27
CA GLY A 141 -9.15 -29.72 18.80
C GLY A 141 -8.78 -28.25 19.05
N LYS A 142 -9.47 -27.60 19.98
CA LYS A 142 -9.23 -26.21 20.41
C LYS A 142 -8.26 -26.19 21.59
N MET A 143 -7.16 -25.44 21.46
CA MET A 143 -6.08 -25.38 22.44
C MET A 143 -5.65 -23.92 22.66
N SER A 144 -4.99 -23.67 23.80
CA SER A 144 -4.34 -22.38 24.03
C SER A 144 -3.17 -22.16 23.04
N LEU A 145 -2.65 -20.93 22.97
CA LEU A 145 -1.43 -20.62 22.21
C LEU A 145 -0.20 -21.45 22.63
N LYS A 146 -0.23 -22.08 23.80
CA LYS A 146 0.82 -22.98 24.32
C LYS A 146 0.55 -24.45 24.02
N ALA A 147 -0.44 -24.74 23.15
CA ALA A 147 -0.95 -26.08 22.88
C ALA A 147 -1.39 -26.83 24.15
N ASP A 148 -1.91 -26.09 25.15
CA ASP A 148 -2.38 -26.63 26.43
C ASP A 148 -3.87 -26.37 26.71
N GLY A 149 -4.35 -26.91 27.84
CA GLY A 149 -5.74 -26.82 28.27
C GLY A 149 -6.06 -25.61 29.14
N SER A 150 -5.27 -24.53 29.03
CA SER A 150 -5.53 -23.29 29.77
C SER A 150 -6.54 -22.45 29.01
N ASP A 151 -7.64 -22.07 29.65
CA ASP A 151 -8.61 -21.15 29.08
C ASP A 151 -8.14 -19.68 29.17
N TYR A 152 -8.54 -18.84 28.21
CA TYR A 152 -8.28 -17.39 28.29
C TYR A 152 -9.31 -16.74 29.21
N PRO A 153 -8.99 -15.70 30.01
CA PRO A 153 -9.94 -15.12 30.98
C PRO A 153 -11.32 -14.79 30.41
N GLU A 154 -11.37 -14.19 29.22
CA GLU A 154 -12.61 -13.83 28.52
C GLU A 154 -13.11 -14.96 27.60
N VAL A 155 -14.39 -15.31 27.75
CA VAL A 155 -15.09 -16.25 26.87
C VAL A 155 -15.65 -15.47 25.68
N GLY A 156 -15.26 -15.84 24.47
CA GLY A 156 -15.88 -15.30 23.26
C GLY A 156 -17.09 -16.11 22.80
N GLU A 157 -17.62 -15.78 21.62
CA GLU A 157 -18.85 -16.38 21.09
C GLU A 157 -18.80 -17.91 21.00
N ALA A 158 -19.93 -18.56 21.31
CA ALA A 158 -20.07 -20.00 21.20
C ALA A 158 -20.07 -20.44 19.73
N GLY A 159 -19.25 -21.44 19.44
CA GLY A 159 -19.13 -22.01 18.11
C GLY A 159 -19.11 -23.53 18.14
N LYS A 160 -19.34 -24.11 16.95
CA LYS A 160 -19.20 -25.54 16.70
C LYS A 160 -18.04 -25.75 15.75
N THR A 161 -17.34 -26.87 15.92
CA THR A 161 -16.31 -27.35 15.00
C THR A 161 -16.34 -28.86 14.95
N ARG A 162 -15.99 -29.42 13.79
CA ARG A 162 -15.84 -30.85 13.55
C ARG A 162 -14.44 -31.16 13.07
N ILE A 163 -13.88 -32.27 13.53
CA ILE A 163 -12.59 -32.79 13.06
C ILE A 163 -12.75 -34.29 12.79
N GLU A 164 -12.44 -34.72 11.58
CA GLU A 164 -12.59 -36.12 11.14
C GLU A 164 -11.30 -36.62 10.48
N GLU A 165 -11.29 -37.88 10.04
CA GLU A 165 -10.16 -38.49 9.33
C GLU A 165 -8.83 -38.33 10.09
N ILE A 166 -8.90 -38.46 11.42
CA ILE A 166 -7.74 -38.32 12.30
C ILE A 166 -6.83 -39.52 12.07
N SER A 167 -5.68 -39.26 11.45
CA SER A 167 -4.65 -40.26 11.17
C SER A 167 -3.49 -40.09 12.14
N VAL A 168 -3.44 -40.97 13.13
CA VAL A 168 -2.37 -41.11 14.11
C VAL A 168 -1.98 -42.59 14.12
N ALA A 169 -0.70 -42.90 13.86
CA ALA A 169 -0.24 -44.29 13.77
C ALA A 169 -0.53 -45.07 15.07
N ASN A 170 -1.15 -46.25 14.94
CA ASN A 170 -1.51 -47.15 16.05
C ASN A 170 -2.38 -46.51 17.16
N ALA A 171 -3.21 -45.52 16.82
CA ALA A 171 -4.05 -44.84 17.79
C ALA A 171 -5.19 -45.73 18.33
N GLY A 172 -5.14 -46.02 19.64
CA GLY A 172 -6.32 -46.43 20.41
C GLY A 172 -7.29 -45.27 20.63
N ALA A 173 -8.28 -45.45 21.52
CA ALA A 173 -9.22 -44.39 21.86
C ALA A 173 -8.50 -43.16 22.47
N PRO A 174 -8.87 -41.92 22.11
CA PRO A 174 -8.29 -40.72 22.70
C PRO A 174 -8.67 -40.54 24.17
N ALA A 175 -7.80 -39.86 24.91
CA ALA A 175 -8.22 -39.16 26.11
C ALA A 175 -8.85 -37.81 25.74
N LEU A 176 -10.01 -37.49 26.31
CA LEU A 176 -10.77 -36.27 26.02
C LEU A 176 -10.57 -35.23 27.13
N PHE A 177 -10.32 -33.97 26.73
CA PHE A 177 -10.08 -32.85 27.63
C PHE A 177 -11.01 -31.68 27.30
N PRO A 178 -12.29 -31.72 27.73
CA PRO A 178 -13.16 -30.55 27.66
C PRO A 178 -12.77 -29.52 28.73
N SER A 179 -12.88 -28.22 28.42
CA SER A 179 -12.82 -27.16 29.43
C SER A 179 -13.93 -27.34 30.48
N PRO A 180 -13.68 -26.97 31.75
CA PRO A 180 -14.70 -26.96 32.80
C PRO A 180 -15.76 -25.85 32.60
N ARG A 181 -15.61 -24.97 31.60
CA ARG A 181 -16.56 -23.88 31.32
C ARG A 181 -17.92 -24.42 30.90
N ALA A 182 -18.97 -23.82 31.47
CA ALA A 182 -20.35 -24.13 31.12
C ALA A 182 -20.58 -23.98 29.61
N GLY A 183 -21.27 -24.96 29.01
CA GLY A 183 -21.55 -25.01 27.58
C GLY A 183 -20.48 -25.70 26.73
N THR A 184 -19.32 -26.07 27.30
CA THR A 184 -18.29 -26.83 26.56
C THR A 184 -18.70 -28.29 26.42
N LYS A 185 -18.77 -28.80 25.18
CA LYS A 185 -18.96 -30.22 24.87
C LYS A 185 -17.87 -30.69 23.92
N LEU A 186 -17.29 -31.86 24.22
CA LEU A 186 -16.35 -32.58 23.37
C LEU A 186 -16.82 -34.04 23.29
N GLN A 187 -17.11 -34.52 22.09
CA GLN A 187 -17.64 -35.87 21.85
C GLN A 187 -16.86 -36.54 20.73
N VAL A 188 -16.66 -37.86 20.86
CA VAL A 188 -16.15 -38.70 19.76
C VAL A 188 -17.33 -39.09 18.88
N GLN A 189 -17.21 -38.87 17.57
CA GLN A 189 -18.21 -39.24 16.57
C GLN A 189 -17.52 -40.04 15.45
N GLY A 190 -17.80 -41.34 15.37
CA GLY A 190 -17.10 -42.22 14.42
C GLY A 190 -15.58 -42.22 14.66
N SER A 191 -14.82 -41.88 13.61
CA SER A 191 -13.36 -41.73 13.65
C SER A 191 -12.89 -40.30 13.94
N GLY A 192 -13.81 -39.38 14.28
CA GLY A 192 -13.55 -37.97 14.52
C GLY A 192 -14.03 -37.47 15.89
N ILE A 193 -13.98 -36.15 16.07
CA ILE A 193 -14.49 -35.44 17.24
C ILE A 193 -15.36 -34.24 16.83
N SER A 194 -16.33 -33.92 17.66
CA SER A 194 -17.14 -32.70 17.58
C SER A 194 -16.96 -31.85 18.83
N ILE A 195 -16.81 -30.55 18.67
CA ILE A 195 -16.65 -29.59 19.76
C ILE A 195 -17.73 -28.51 19.66
N GLU A 196 -18.35 -28.19 20.79
CA GLU A 196 -19.19 -27.01 20.99
C GLU A 196 -18.57 -26.23 22.16
N ALA A 197 -18.04 -25.03 21.92
CA ALA A 197 -17.33 -24.24 22.93
C ALA A 197 -17.30 -22.75 22.58
N GLY A 198 -17.20 -21.89 23.59
CA GLY A 198 -16.89 -20.47 23.39
C GLY A 198 -15.55 -20.26 22.66
N ALA A 199 -15.41 -19.15 21.93
CA ALA A 199 -14.09 -18.70 21.51
C ALA A 199 -13.19 -18.48 22.74
N ASN A 200 -11.89 -18.73 22.58
CA ASN A 200 -10.90 -18.73 23.67
C ASN A 200 -11.14 -19.76 24.79
N THR A 201 -11.85 -20.84 24.49
CA THR A 201 -12.08 -21.97 25.40
C THR A 201 -11.52 -23.26 24.81
N THR A 202 -10.80 -24.02 25.62
CA THR A 202 -10.10 -25.24 25.21
C THR A 202 -11.03 -26.45 25.21
N ALA A 203 -10.86 -27.33 24.23
CA ALA A 203 -11.55 -28.61 24.12
C ALA A 203 -10.81 -29.45 23.08
N TYR A 204 -10.08 -30.47 23.51
CA TYR A 204 -9.26 -31.29 22.60
C TYR A 204 -9.20 -32.76 23.00
N ALA A 205 -8.96 -33.62 22.02
CA ALA A 205 -8.62 -35.02 22.19
C ALA A 205 -7.10 -35.21 22.13
N GLN A 206 -6.57 -36.22 22.82
CA GLN A 206 -5.14 -36.50 22.90
C GLN A 206 -4.85 -37.99 22.72
N TRP A 207 -3.79 -38.29 21.96
CA TRP A 207 -3.26 -39.63 21.78
C TRP A 207 -1.76 -39.69 22.14
N PRO A 208 -1.28 -40.82 22.69
CA PRO A 208 0.14 -41.12 22.69
C PRO A 208 0.63 -41.33 21.25
N LEU A 209 1.84 -40.84 20.95
CA LEU A 209 2.51 -41.10 19.68
C LEU A 209 3.45 -42.30 19.84
N ALA A 210 3.27 -43.30 18.99
CA ALA A 210 4.15 -44.46 18.95
C ALA A 210 5.54 -44.07 18.41
N ALA A 211 6.59 -44.71 18.93
CA ALA A 211 7.94 -44.55 18.41
C ALA A 211 8.01 -44.88 16.91
N GLY A 212 8.71 -44.06 16.13
CA GLY A 212 8.79 -44.19 14.67
C GLY A 212 7.61 -43.60 13.89
N THR A 213 6.69 -42.89 14.56
CA THR A 213 5.69 -42.08 13.86
C THR A 213 6.38 -40.88 13.20
N HIS A 214 6.11 -40.63 11.92
CA HIS A 214 6.68 -39.49 11.17
C HIS A 214 5.63 -38.69 10.40
N LEU A 215 4.35 -39.04 10.55
CA LEU A 215 3.22 -38.38 9.91
C LEU A 215 2.00 -38.42 10.84
N VAL A 216 1.35 -37.27 10.99
CA VAL A 216 0.07 -37.11 11.67
C VAL A 216 -0.81 -36.18 10.85
N SER A 217 -2.10 -36.47 10.73
CA SER A 217 -3.03 -35.59 10.03
C SER A 217 -4.46 -35.67 10.56
N ALA A 218 -5.27 -34.65 10.26
CA ALA A 218 -6.71 -34.66 10.44
C ALA A 218 -7.38 -33.70 9.47
N ARG A 219 -8.67 -33.93 9.17
CA ARG A 219 -9.51 -33.03 8.39
C ARG A 219 -10.34 -32.16 9.34
N VAL A 220 -10.23 -30.85 9.20
CA VAL A 220 -10.73 -29.85 10.14
C VAL A 220 -11.77 -28.95 9.48
N TRP A 221 -12.91 -28.79 10.16
CA TRP A 221 -13.94 -27.81 9.81
C TRP A 221 -14.03 -26.77 10.91
N LYS A 222 -13.83 -25.49 10.57
CA LYS A 222 -14.05 -24.39 11.51
C LYS A 222 -15.54 -24.18 11.81
N ASP A 223 -16.42 -24.55 10.88
CA ASP A 223 -17.88 -24.40 10.99
C ASP A 223 -18.29 -23.01 11.53
N SER A 224 -18.98 -22.93 12.67
CA SER A 224 -19.42 -21.66 13.26
C SER A 224 -18.43 -21.08 14.29
N ASP A 225 -17.29 -21.74 14.50
CA ASP A 225 -16.28 -21.32 15.46
C ASP A 225 -15.61 -20.00 15.06
N GLN A 226 -15.79 -18.96 15.88
CA GLN A 226 -15.17 -17.64 15.68
C GLN A 226 -13.78 -17.53 16.34
N GLY A 227 -13.23 -18.63 16.86
CA GLY A 227 -11.92 -18.65 17.49
C GLY A 227 -10.80 -18.48 16.47
N GLU A 228 -10.12 -17.33 16.53
CA GLU A 228 -8.98 -17.05 15.67
C GLU A 228 -7.75 -17.80 16.18
N SER A 229 -7.07 -17.31 17.23
CA SER A 229 -5.83 -17.95 17.71
C SER A 229 -6.02 -19.31 18.39
N TRP A 230 -7.25 -19.60 18.80
CA TRP A 230 -7.63 -20.79 19.56
C TRP A 230 -8.64 -21.64 18.78
N GLY A 231 -8.64 -21.47 17.44
CA GLY A 231 -9.45 -22.24 16.52
C GLY A 231 -9.06 -23.73 16.48
N PRO A 232 -9.83 -24.56 15.76
CA PRO A 232 -9.57 -25.99 15.69
C PRO A 232 -8.29 -26.30 14.91
N GLY A 233 -7.51 -27.27 15.40
CA GLY A 233 -6.22 -27.60 14.82
C GLY A 233 -5.58 -28.87 15.40
N LEU A 234 -4.28 -29.04 15.13
CA LEU A 234 -3.45 -30.14 15.64
C LEU A 234 -2.21 -29.61 16.34
N ALA A 235 -1.72 -30.34 17.34
CA ALA A 235 -0.43 -30.05 17.97
C ALA A 235 0.38 -31.33 18.26
N LEU A 236 1.69 -31.28 18.04
CA LEU A 236 2.65 -32.26 18.54
C LEU A 236 3.30 -31.73 19.82
N ARG A 237 3.52 -32.60 20.81
CA ARG A 237 4.16 -32.23 22.09
C ARG A 237 5.31 -33.16 22.45
N TRP A 238 6.35 -32.57 23.01
CA TRP A 238 7.53 -33.24 23.53
C TRP A 238 7.52 -33.32 25.06
N PRO A 239 8.19 -34.32 25.66
CA PRO A 239 8.29 -34.44 27.12
C PRO A 239 8.92 -33.22 27.81
N ASN A 240 9.79 -32.49 27.11
CA ASN A 240 10.46 -31.29 27.62
C ASN A 240 9.59 -30.02 27.57
N GLY A 241 8.32 -30.13 27.18
CA GLY A 241 7.38 -29.01 27.09
C GLY A 241 7.38 -28.26 25.76
N ARG A 242 8.26 -28.58 24.81
CA ARG A 242 8.18 -28.03 23.45
C ARG A 242 6.94 -28.53 22.72
N PHE A 243 6.42 -27.72 21.81
CA PHE A 243 5.29 -28.05 20.97
C PHE A 243 5.37 -27.35 19.61
N VAL A 244 4.63 -27.90 18.64
CA VAL A 244 4.25 -27.20 17.41
C VAL A 244 2.76 -27.41 17.20
N MET A 245 2.03 -26.33 16.91
CA MET A 245 0.59 -26.35 16.72
C MET A 245 0.22 -25.67 15.41
N VAL A 246 -0.76 -26.20 14.69
CA VAL A 246 -1.34 -25.59 13.48
C VAL A 246 -2.85 -25.48 13.64
N ASN A 247 -3.40 -24.28 13.44
CA ASN A 247 -4.83 -24.00 13.53
C ASN A 247 -5.38 -23.46 12.20
N ALA A 248 -6.61 -23.81 11.87
CA ALA A 248 -7.34 -23.21 10.75
C ALA A 248 -7.97 -21.86 11.18
N ARG A 249 -7.86 -20.83 10.33
CA ARG A 249 -8.40 -19.47 10.55
C ARG A 249 -9.53 -19.13 9.55
N ALA A 250 -10.07 -17.91 9.63
CA ALA A 250 -11.04 -17.37 8.67
C ALA A 250 -10.46 -16.21 7.83
N PRO A 251 -10.74 -16.12 6.50
CA PRO A 251 -11.37 -17.14 5.63
C PRO A 251 -10.45 -18.34 5.33
N LEU A 252 -11.02 -19.49 4.92
CA LEU A 252 -10.28 -20.70 4.56
C LEU A 252 -9.15 -20.41 3.57
N GLY A 253 -7.94 -20.89 3.87
CA GLY A 253 -6.69 -20.45 3.23
C GLY A 253 -5.75 -19.69 4.18
N GLU A 254 -6.25 -19.32 5.36
CA GLU A 254 -5.45 -18.76 6.46
C GLU A 254 -5.27 -19.78 7.59
N PHE A 255 -4.05 -19.81 8.13
CA PHE A 255 -3.61 -20.75 9.15
C PHE A 255 -2.78 -19.99 10.17
N SER A 256 -2.66 -20.54 11.38
CA SER A 256 -1.59 -20.13 12.28
C SER A 256 -0.73 -21.31 12.68
N VAL A 257 0.56 -21.06 12.84
CA VAL A 257 1.51 -22.01 13.40
C VAL A 257 2.09 -21.42 14.67
N SER A 258 1.94 -22.13 15.78
CA SER A 258 2.40 -21.70 17.09
C SER A 258 3.49 -22.62 17.61
N THR A 259 4.52 -21.99 18.15
CA THR A 259 5.70 -22.62 18.77
C THR A 259 6.00 -21.88 20.09
N PRO A 260 6.93 -22.38 20.94
CA PRO A 260 7.39 -21.62 22.11
C PRO A 260 7.89 -20.20 21.79
N GLU A 261 8.35 -19.96 20.56
CA GLU A 261 8.84 -18.69 20.05
C GLU A 261 7.72 -17.69 19.69
N GLY A 262 6.47 -18.16 19.58
CA GLY A 262 5.31 -17.33 19.27
C GLY A 262 4.41 -17.94 18.19
N GLU A 263 3.35 -17.19 17.86
CA GLU A 263 2.40 -17.53 16.79
C GLU A 263 2.78 -16.81 15.48
N THR A 264 2.76 -17.55 14.38
CA THR A 264 2.91 -17.02 13.02
C THR A 264 1.62 -17.21 12.25
N LEU A 265 1.11 -16.14 11.62
CA LEU A 265 -0.02 -16.23 10.69
C LEU A 265 0.49 -16.56 9.28
N LEU A 266 -0.11 -17.56 8.66
CA LEU A 266 0.27 -18.07 7.35
C LEU A 266 -0.95 -18.02 6.42
N LYS A 267 -0.77 -17.48 5.22
CA LYS A 267 -1.74 -17.61 4.14
C LYS A 267 -1.17 -18.56 3.11
N THR A 268 -2.01 -19.39 2.51
CA THR A 268 -1.51 -20.42 1.59
C THR A 268 -0.97 -19.76 0.34
N PRO A 269 0.28 -20.08 -0.06
CA PRO A 269 0.70 -19.82 -1.40
C PRO A 269 -0.15 -20.73 -2.29
N GLY A 270 -1.02 -20.14 -3.10
CA GLY A 270 -1.47 -20.83 -4.29
C GLY A 270 -0.22 -21.26 -5.03
N SER A 271 -0.03 -22.56 -5.33
CA SER A 271 0.91 -22.93 -6.39
C SER A 271 0.55 -22.05 -7.58
N LYS A 272 1.46 -21.17 -8.02
CA LYS A 272 1.21 -20.27 -9.13
C LYS A 272 1.18 -21.10 -10.41
N SER A 273 0.08 -21.79 -10.64
CA SER A 273 -0.17 -22.56 -11.85
C SER A 273 -0.67 -21.61 -12.91
N TYR A 274 -0.09 -21.70 -14.11
CA TYR A 274 -0.51 -20.97 -15.28
C TYR A 274 -0.92 -21.99 -16.33
N ASP A 275 -2.13 -21.88 -16.89
CA ASP A 275 -2.60 -22.75 -17.96
C ASP A 275 -2.27 -22.20 -19.36
N LEU A 276 -1.95 -20.90 -19.44
CA LEU A 276 -1.58 -20.22 -20.68
C LEU A 276 -0.26 -19.45 -20.52
N SER A 277 0.64 -19.62 -21.49
CA SER A 277 1.89 -18.89 -21.66
C SER A 277 1.85 -18.07 -22.95
N ALA A 278 2.66 -17.01 -23.06
CA ALA A 278 2.70 -16.18 -24.26
C ALA A 278 3.05 -16.99 -25.52
N SER A 279 3.91 -18.02 -25.42
CA SER A 279 4.24 -18.93 -26.53
C SER A 279 3.07 -19.81 -27.02
N GLN A 280 1.98 -19.93 -26.26
CA GLN A 280 0.74 -20.55 -26.72
C GLN A 280 -0.14 -19.61 -27.55
N PHE A 281 0.14 -18.31 -27.55
CA PHE A 281 -0.49 -17.33 -28.43
C PHE A 281 0.27 -17.22 -29.76
N ARG A 282 -0.35 -16.61 -30.76
CA ARG A 282 0.24 -16.32 -32.07
C ARG A 282 0.20 -14.83 -32.36
N LEU A 283 1.33 -14.28 -32.78
CA LEU A 283 1.47 -12.91 -33.22
C LEU A 283 0.60 -12.63 -34.44
N GLU A 284 -0.20 -11.56 -34.37
CA GLU A 284 -0.92 -10.98 -35.49
C GLU A 284 0.01 -10.03 -36.26
N GLY A 285 0.97 -10.63 -36.97
CA GLY A 285 2.02 -9.90 -37.69
C GLY A 285 3.25 -9.58 -36.83
N ALA A 286 4.24 -8.93 -37.45
CA ALA A 286 5.49 -8.56 -36.78
C ALA A 286 5.27 -7.42 -35.77
N PRO A 287 5.96 -7.40 -34.62
CA PRO A 287 5.94 -6.26 -33.70
C PRO A 287 6.30 -4.95 -34.43
N ARG A 288 5.59 -3.88 -34.08
CA ARG A 288 5.80 -2.55 -34.67
C ARG A 288 6.66 -1.71 -33.72
N ILE A 289 7.61 -0.97 -34.27
CA ILE A 289 8.31 0.11 -33.57
C ILE A 289 7.51 1.39 -33.80
N VAL A 290 7.13 2.06 -32.72
CA VAL A 290 6.39 3.33 -32.77
C VAL A 290 7.04 4.36 -31.86
N GLU A 291 6.82 5.64 -32.16
CA GLU A 291 7.18 6.71 -31.22
C GLU A 291 6.23 6.64 -30.01
N GLY A 292 6.82 6.48 -28.83
CA GLY A 292 6.07 6.48 -27.56
C GLY A 292 5.98 7.88 -26.96
N ARG A 293 5.27 8.01 -25.82
CA ARG A 293 5.23 9.26 -25.05
C ARG A 293 6.65 9.59 -24.53
N ASP A 294 7.32 10.52 -25.20
CA ASP A 294 8.70 10.92 -24.89
C ASP A 294 9.68 9.73 -24.88
N GLY A 295 9.66 8.91 -25.94
CA GLY A 295 10.47 7.71 -25.99
C GLY A 295 10.26 6.83 -27.21
N GLN A 296 10.51 5.53 -27.03
CA GLN A 296 10.32 4.50 -28.04
C GLN A 296 9.46 3.38 -27.48
N GLU A 297 8.60 2.82 -28.33
CA GLU A 297 7.68 1.75 -27.94
C GLU A 297 7.65 0.64 -28.98
N LEU A 298 7.51 -0.60 -28.50
CA LEU A 298 7.23 -1.78 -29.29
C LEU A 298 5.79 -2.20 -29.04
N VAL A 299 5.03 -2.50 -30.09
CA VAL A 299 3.63 -2.93 -29.99
C VAL A 299 3.42 -4.22 -30.76
N ALA A 300 2.74 -5.20 -30.15
CA ALA A 300 2.31 -6.42 -30.82
C ALA A 300 0.95 -6.90 -30.31
N THR A 301 0.21 -7.60 -31.15
CA THR A 301 -1.03 -8.28 -30.76
C THR A 301 -0.82 -9.78 -30.85
N LEU A 302 -1.18 -10.51 -29.80
CA LEU A 302 -1.08 -11.96 -29.72
C LEU A 302 -2.48 -12.55 -29.55
N ARG A 303 -2.87 -13.52 -30.37
CA ARG A 303 -4.18 -14.22 -30.29
C ARG A 303 -4.01 -15.68 -29.90
N HIS A 304 -4.85 -16.16 -28.99
CA HIS A 304 -4.86 -17.58 -28.67
C HIS A 304 -5.58 -18.34 -29.80
N PRO A 305 -5.00 -19.43 -30.35
CA PRO A 305 -5.59 -20.10 -31.51
C PRO A 305 -6.90 -20.84 -31.21
N LEU A 306 -7.15 -21.20 -29.94
CA LEU A 306 -8.30 -22.04 -29.53
C LEU A 306 -9.25 -21.39 -28.52
N LYS A 307 -8.85 -20.27 -27.91
CA LYS A 307 -9.62 -19.59 -26.86
C LYS A 307 -9.95 -18.20 -27.37
N PRO A 308 -11.10 -17.61 -27.03
CA PRO A 308 -11.47 -16.27 -27.49
C PRO A 308 -10.72 -15.19 -26.69
N LEU A 309 -9.40 -15.27 -26.69
CA LEU A 309 -8.48 -14.42 -25.94
C LEU A 309 -7.42 -13.82 -26.84
N SER A 310 -7.11 -12.56 -26.59
CA SER A 310 -5.96 -11.87 -27.17
C SER A 310 -5.24 -11.03 -26.13
N VAL A 311 -3.96 -10.77 -26.35
CA VAL A 311 -3.15 -9.88 -25.53
C VAL A 311 -2.52 -8.84 -26.45
N GLU A 312 -2.82 -7.56 -26.19
CA GLU A 312 -2.05 -6.46 -26.77
C GLU A 312 -0.87 -6.18 -25.85
N TRP A 313 0.34 -6.36 -26.38
CA TRP A 313 1.59 -6.18 -25.66
C TRP A 313 2.28 -4.91 -26.11
N HIS A 314 2.71 -4.14 -25.13
CA HIS A 314 3.51 -2.94 -25.31
C HIS A 314 4.80 -3.07 -24.49
N ALA A 315 5.93 -2.64 -25.04
CA ALA A 315 7.14 -2.37 -24.27
C ALA A 315 7.60 -0.94 -24.54
N THR A 316 7.93 -0.19 -23.49
CA THR A 316 8.22 1.25 -23.59
C THR A 316 9.51 1.61 -22.87
N LEU A 317 10.36 2.38 -23.54
CA LEU A 317 11.52 3.04 -22.95
C LEU A 317 11.42 4.53 -23.20
N ARG A 318 11.32 5.33 -22.13
CA ARG A 318 11.30 6.78 -22.22
C ARG A 318 12.70 7.37 -22.28
N ASN A 319 12.82 8.57 -22.84
CA ASN A 319 14.04 9.35 -22.77
C ASN A 319 14.39 9.61 -21.30
N GLY A 320 15.67 9.46 -20.94
CA GLY A 320 16.14 9.68 -19.58
C GLY A 320 15.77 8.60 -18.56
N ALA A 321 15.03 7.56 -18.94
CA ALA A 321 14.62 6.49 -18.02
C ALA A 321 15.71 5.43 -17.82
N ASN A 322 15.86 4.94 -16.59
CA ASN A 322 16.72 3.80 -16.21
C ASN A 322 15.97 2.46 -16.23
N TYR A 323 14.80 2.40 -16.86
CA TYR A 323 13.92 1.23 -16.86
C TYR A 323 13.17 1.08 -18.17
N VAL A 324 12.66 -0.12 -18.39
CA VAL A 324 11.72 -0.44 -19.46
C VAL A 324 10.43 -0.93 -18.83
N ARG A 325 9.30 -0.41 -19.33
CA ARG A 325 7.95 -0.86 -18.93
C ARG A 325 7.41 -1.86 -19.93
N GLN A 326 6.60 -2.79 -19.48
CA GLN A 326 5.73 -3.60 -20.33
C GLN A 326 4.28 -3.41 -19.91
N ARG A 327 3.36 -3.38 -20.87
CA ARG A 327 1.91 -3.37 -20.62
C ARG A 327 1.24 -4.49 -21.40
N PHE A 328 0.25 -5.12 -20.77
CA PHE A 328 -0.48 -6.27 -21.28
C PHE A 328 -1.97 -5.99 -21.16
N MET A 329 -2.65 -5.79 -22.28
CA MET A 329 -4.10 -5.67 -22.33
C MET A 329 -4.69 -7.03 -22.70
N VAL A 330 -5.18 -7.75 -21.69
CA VAL A 330 -5.85 -9.04 -21.86
C VAL A 330 -7.30 -8.79 -22.28
N LYS A 331 -7.67 -9.25 -23.47
CA LYS A 331 -8.97 -9.01 -24.11
C LYS A 331 -9.69 -10.32 -24.39
N ALA A 332 -10.94 -10.41 -23.98
CA ALA A 332 -11.82 -11.54 -24.27
C ALA A 332 -12.84 -11.17 -25.37
N THR A 333 -12.87 -11.93 -26.46
CA THR A 333 -13.84 -11.75 -27.58
C THR A 333 -15.07 -12.66 -27.44
N GLY A 334 -15.10 -13.47 -26.38
CA GLY A 334 -16.10 -14.48 -26.07
C GLY A 334 -15.85 -14.97 -24.64
N GLU A 335 -16.59 -15.97 -24.20
CA GLU A 335 -16.43 -16.51 -22.84
C GLU A 335 -15.15 -17.36 -22.72
N ALA A 336 -14.26 -16.98 -21.81
CA ALA A 336 -12.96 -17.60 -21.61
C ALA A 336 -12.64 -17.93 -20.14
N GLY A 337 -13.67 -18.00 -19.29
CA GLY A 337 -13.55 -18.33 -17.87
C GLY A 337 -13.26 -17.11 -17.00
N THR A 338 -12.41 -17.29 -15.99
CA THR A 338 -12.03 -16.23 -15.04
C THR A 338 -10.51 -16.13 -15.00
N LEU A 339 -9.99 -14.93 -15.19
CA LEU A 339 -8.58 -14.63 -14.99
C LEU A 339 -8.32 -14.58 -13.48
N SER A 340 -7.56 -15.56 -12.99
CA SER A 340 -7.24 -15.69 -11.58
C SER A 340 -5.81 -15.22 -11.24
N ARG A 341 -4.94 -15.15 -12.24
CA ARG A 341 -3.55 -14.70 -12.06
C ARG A 341 -2.93 -14.24 -13.39
N VAL A 342 -2.07 -13.23 -13.32
CA VAL A 342 -1.24 -12.77 -14.45
C VAL A 342 0.20 -12.62 -14.00
N GLU A 343 1.13 -13.37 -14.59
CA GLU A 343 2.55 -13.07 -14.47
C GLU A 343 2.96 -12.01 -15.48
N VAL A 344 3.60 -10.95 -15.00
CA VAL A 344 4.01 -9.79 -15.80
C VAL A 344 5.51 -9.48 -15.72
N VAL A 345 6.21 -10.10 -14.76
CA VAL A 345 7.67 -10.08 -14.66
C VAL A 345 8.15 -11.52 -14.70
N ASN A 346 9.08 -11.81 -15.61
CA ASN A 346 9.73 -13.12 -15.73
C ASN A 346 11.11 -12.94 -16.38
N PHE A 347 12.13 -12.68 -15.56
CA PHE A 347 13.50 -12.41 -16.04
C PHE A 347 14.46 -13.48 -15.54
N PRO A 348 15.41 -13.97 -16.37
CA PRO A 348 16.35 -15.01 -15.97
C PRO A 348 17.53 -14.45 -15.17
N VAL A 349 17.26 -13.78 -14.05
CA VAL A 349 18.28 -13.17 -13.18
C VAL A 349 18.53 -14.01 -11.93
N THR A 350 19.75 -13.97 -11.40
CA THR A 350 20.10 -14.64 -10.14
C THR A 350 20.11 -13.65 -8.98
N GLY A 351 19.89 -14.14 -7.75
CA GLY A 351 19.99 -13.31 -6.54
C GLY A 351 18.84 -12.32 -6.34
N ALA A 352 17.72 -12.53 -7.02
CA ALA A 352 16.51 -11.75 -6.86
C ALA A 352 15.94 -11.89 -5.43
N THR A 353 15.68 -10.77 -4.76
CA THR A 353 15.05 -10.72 -3.44
C THR A 353 13.99 -9.63 -3.39
N GLN A 354 12.92 -9.85 -2.61
CA GLN A 354 11.93 -8.81 -2.37
C GLN A 354 12.49 -7.76 -1.41
N ILE A 355 12.30 -6.48 -1.75
CA ILE A 355 12.77 -5.35 -0.95
C ILE A 355 11.57 -4.75 -0.20
N GLY A 356 11.31 -5.29 0.99
CA GLY A 356 10.12 -5.03 1.79
C GLY A 356 9.35 -6.32 2.10
N THR A 357 8.32 -6.22 2.92
CA THR A 357 7.55 -7.37 3.42
C THR A 357 6.10 -7.38 2.94
N VAL A 358 5.62 -6.30 2.32
CA VAL A 358 4.23 -6.18 1.86
C VAL A 358 4.06 -6.61 0.40
N PRO A 359 2.85 -7.03 -0.02
CA PRO A 359 2.54 -7.20 -1.43
C PRO A 359 2.87 -5.94 -2.24
N GLY A 360 3.29 -6.14 -3.50
CA GLY A 360 3.71 -5.04 -4.37
C GLY A 360 5.00 -4.35 -3.92
N SER A 361 5.79 -4.95 -3.04
CA SER A 361 7.18 -4.54 -2.83
C SER A 361 8.00 -4.87 -4.10
N PRO A 362 8.89 -3.98 -4.58
CA PRO A 362 9.78 -4.32 -5.68
C PRO A 362 10.68 -5.52 -5.37
N LEU A 363 11.06 -6.26 -6.41
CA LEU A 363 12.08 -7.30 -6.33
C LEU A 363 13.37 -6.77 -6.95
N ALA A 364 14.52 -7.01 -6.32
CA ALA A 364 15.81 -6.49 -6.77
C ALA A 364 16.93 -7.54 -6.71
N THR A 365 17.97 -7.35 -7.52
CA THR A 365 19.25 -8.07 -7.45
C THR A 365 20.33 -7.14 -6.88
N ASP A 366 21.57 -7.18 -7.34
CA ASP A 366 22.56 -6.12 -7.09
C ASP A 366 22.56 -5.04 -8.19
N SER A 367 21.79 -5.26 -9.27
CA SER A 367 21.88 -4.48 -10.52
C SER A 367 20.51 -4.11 -11.09
N TRP A 368 19.49 -4.92 -10.83
CA TRP A 368 18.15 -4.77 -11.40
C TRP A 368 17.08 -4.62 -10.33
N PHE A 369 16.04 -3.85 -10.62
CA PHE A 369 14.78 -3.86 -9.88
C PHE A 369 13.61 -4.20 -10.81
N PHE A 370 12.57 -4.80 -10.26
CA PHE A 370 11.40 -5.29 -10.97
C PHE A 370 10.13 -5.08 -10.15
N GLY A 371 8.99 -5.02 -10.82
CA GLY A 371 7.70 -5.15 -10.17
C GLY A 371 6.51 -5.09 -11.13
N ALA A 372 5.35 -5.48 -10.62
CA ALA A 372 4.08 -5.26 -11.29
C ALA A 372 3.56 -3.87 -10.92
N GLU A 373 3.00 -3.14 -11.88
CA GLU A 373 2.47 -1.77 -11.67
C GLU A 373 1.07 -1.78 -11.02
N LEU A 374 0.88 -2.72 -10.10
CA LEU A 374 -0.28 -2.87 -9.24
C LEU A 374 0.21 -3.21 -7.83
N PRO A 375 -0.45 -2.70 -6.78
CA PRO A 375 0.05 -2.81 -5.42
C PRO A 375 -0.04 -4.23 -4.83
N MET A 376 -0.74 -5.16 -5.50
CA MET A 376 -0.94 -6.56 -5.07
C MET A 376 0.09 -7.54 -5.64
N GLY A 377 1.15 -7.07 -6.32
CA GLY A 377 2.14 -7.95 -6.94
C GLY A 377 2.77 -8.95 -5.95
N GLU A 378 2.78 -10.23 -6.32
CA GLU A 378 3.39 -11.32 -5.55
C GLU A 378 4.66 -11.81 -6.25
N ASN A 379 5.79 -11.62 -5.56
CA ASN A 379 7.10 -11.97 -6.07
C ASN A 379 7.44 -13.45 -5.85
N GLU A 380 8.34 -13.96 -6.69
CA GLU A 380 9.01 -15.25 -6.60
C GLU A 380 10.44 -15.10 -7.13
N SER A 381 11.39 -15.84 -6.53
CA SER A 381 12.80 -15.77 -6.92
C SER A 381 13.53 -17.11 -7.06
N SER A 382 12.80 -18.23 -7.03
CA SER A 382 13.38 -19.57 -7.18
C SER A 382 13.91 -19.84 -8.58
N ASP A 383 13.31 -19.23 -9.61
CA ASP A 383 13.67 -19.37 -11.02
C ASP A 383 13.69 -18.02 -11.74
N GLY A 384 14.54 -17.10 -11.28
CA GLY A 384 14.65 -15.77 -11.87
C GLY A 384 14.05 -14.67 -10.99
N ALA A 385 13.74 -13.52 -11.61
CA ALA A 385 12.84 -12.53 -11.04
C ALA A 385 11.44 -12.77 -11.61
N GLN A 386 10.49 -13.13 -10.75
CA GLN A 386 9.10 -13.35 -11.14
C GLN A 386 8.16 -12.52 -10.28
N THR A 387 7.19 -11.86 -10.92
CA THR A 387 6.12 -11.13 -10.23
C THR A 387 4.81 -11.40 -10.95
N SER A 388 3.81 -11.81 -10.17
CA SER A 388 2.46 -12.05 -10.67
C SER A 388 1.43 -11.30 -9.87
N VAL A 389 0.31 -11.00 -10.50
CA VAL A 389 -0.82 -10.31 -9.89
C VAL A 389 -1.94 -11.33 -9.68
N PRO A 390 -2.26 -11.72 -8.44
CA PRO A 390 -3.47 -12.48 -8.15
C PRO A 390 -4.69 -11.61 -8.41
N CYS A 391 -5.70 -12.16 -9.06
CA CYS A 391 -6.90 -11.41 -9.42
C CYS A 391 -8.14 -12.32 -9.48
N ASN A 392 -9.32 -11.71 -9.60
CA ASN A 392 -10.57 -12.41 -9.84
C ASN A 392 -11.38 -11.63 -10.87
N LEU A 393 -11.11 -11.87 -12.16
CA LEU A 393 -11.62 -11.04 -13.25
C LEU A 393 -12.35 -11.89 -14.29
N PRO A 394 -13.67 -11.72 -14.46
CA PRO A 394 -14.45 -12.47 -15.46
C PRO A 394 -13.99 -12.18 -16.90
N LEU A 395 -13.64 -13.22 -17.66
CA LEU A 395 -13.26 -13.10 -19.08
C LEU A 395 -14.48 -13.36 -19.98
N GLN A 396 -15.45 -12.45 -19.91
CA GLN A 396 -16.63 -12.44 -20.77
C GLN A 396 -16.39 -11.64 -22.07
N ALA A 397 -17.27 -11.79 -23.05
CA ALA A 397 -17.18 -11.05 -24.31
C ALA A 397 -17.09 -9.53 -24.07
N GLY A 398 -16.05 -8.89 -24.60
CA GLY A 398 -15.78 -7.46 -24.45
C GLY A 398 -14.95 -7.08 -23.22
N ALA A 399 -14.68 -8.01 -22.30
CA ALA A 399 -13.83 -7.74 -21.14
C ALA A 399 -12.40 -7.39 -21.57
N THR A 400 -11.86 -6.31 -21.00
CA THR A 400 -10.48 -5.84 -21.21
C THR A 400 -9.87 -5.49 -19.87
N TYR A 401 -8.71 -6.08 -19.56
CA TYR A 401 -7.96 -5.82 -18.34
C TYR A 401 -6.50 -5.47 -18.67
N GLU A 402 -6.00 -4.39 -18.08
CA GLU A 402 -4.63 -3.92 -18.28
C GLU A 402 -3.75 -4.29 -17.07
N PHE A 403 -2.57 -4.82 -17.36
CA PHE A 403 -1.52 -5.08 -16.38
C PHE A 403 -0.21 -4.47 -16.86
N GLY A 404 0.55 -3.89 -15.93
CA GLY A 404 1.85 -3.29 -16.21
C GLY A 404 2.97 -3.98 -15.44
N SER A 405 4.19 -3.91 -15.97
CA SER A 405 5.41 -4.25 -15.24
C SER A 405 6.56 -3.32 -15.58
N VAL A 406 7.52 -3.25 -14.66
CA VAL A 406 8.77 -2.51 -14.83
C VAL A 406 9.97 -3.43 -14.62
N ALA A 407 11.01 -3.22 -15.42
CA ALA A 407 12.35 -3.74 -15.21
C ALA A 407 13.36 -2.60 -15.37
N GLY A 408 14.06 -2.24 -14.31
CA GLY A 408 15.01 -1.14 -14.29
C GLY A 408 16.34 -1.49 -13.68
N VAL A 409 17.31 -0.60 -13.88
CA VAL A 409 18.68 -0.74 -13.39
C VAL A 409 19.04 0.38 -12.43
N TYR A 410 20.01 0.15 -11.56
CA TYR A 410 20.47 1.15 -10.60
C TYR A 410 21.96 1.02 -10.31
N GLY A 411 22.60 2.13 -9.96
CA GLY A 411 24.01 2.13 -9.56
C GLY A 411 24.21 1.63 -8.12
N PRO A 412 25.44 1.24 -7.73
CA PRO A 412 25.72 0.73 -6.39
C PRO A 412 25.22 1.66 -5.28
N GLY A 413 24.46 1.11 -4.33
CA GLY A 413 23.89 1.87 -3.20
C GLY A 413 22.79 2.86 -3.57
N GLN A 414 22.25 2.83 -4.79
CA GLN A 414 21.28 3.82 -5.29
C GLN A 414 19.92 3.21 -5.67
N LEU A 415 19.58 2.05 -5.12
CA LEU A 415 18.31 1.36 -5.39
C LEU A 415 17.09 2.25 -5.08
N ARG A 416 17.00 2.79 -3.84
CA ARG A 416 15.86 3.62 -3.40
C ARG A 416 15.61 4.79 -4.35
N ARG A 417 16.65 5.57 -4.64
CA ARG A 417 16.54 6.75 -5.50
C ARG A 417 16.30 6.40 -6.98
N SER A 418 16.79 5.26 -7.46
CA SER A 418 16.51 4.77 -8.82
C SER A 418 15.06 4.28 -8.99
N VAL A 419 14.49 3.66 -7.95
CA VAL A 419 13.06 3.31 -7.90
C VAL A 419 12.21 4.58 -7.77
N LEU A 420 12.62 5.54 -6.93
CA LEU A 420 11.95 6.83 -6.82
C LEU A 420 11.94 7.59 -8.15
N ASN A 421 13.04 7.59 -8.90
CA ASN A 421 13.08 8.17 -10.25
C ASN A 421 12.05 7.52 -11.18
N TYR A 422 11.93 6.19 -11.16
CA TYR A 422 10.85 5.49 -11.89
C TYR A 422 9.46 5.94 -11.43
N VAL A 423 9.21 5.96 -10.12
CA VAL A 423 7.91 6.36 -9.56
C VAL A 423 7.56 7.78 -9.97
N GLU A 424 8.48 8.74 -9.86
CA GLU A 424 8.22 10.14 -10.21
C GLU A 424 8.04 10.35 -11.73
N HIS A 425 8.69 9.54 -12.57
CA HIS A 425 8.44 9.57 -14.01
C HIS A 425 7.07 9.00 -14.40
N GLU A 426 6.59 7.97 -13.69
CA GLU A 426 5.40 7.18 -14.08
C GLU A 426 4.19 7.37 -13.17
N ARG A 427 4.29 8.19 -12.13
CA ARG A 427 3.19 8.50 -11.23
C ARG A 427 2.05 9.18 -11.98
N ALA A 428 0.83 8.97 -11.49
CA ALA A 428 -0.38 9.37 -12.18
C ALA A 428 -0.54 10.90 -12.32
N ARG A 429 0.01 11.65 -11.37
CA ARG A 429 0.07 13.12 -11.36
C ARG A 429 1.45 13.54 -10.81
N PRO A 430 2.12 14.53 -11.43
CA PRO A 430 3.39 15.05 -10.91
C PRO A 430 3.30 15.41 -9.43
N SER A 431 4.29 14.97 -8.64
CA SER A 431 4.31 15.28 -7.21
C SER A 431 4.39 16.79 -7.00
N SER A 432 3.61 17.29 -6.06
CA SER A 432 3.61 18.70 -5.65
C SER A 432 2.98 18.83 -4.26
N PRO A 433 3.38 19.82 -3.45
CA PRO A 433 2.70 20.14 -2.21
C PRO A 433 1.23 20.47 -2.48
N PHE A 434 0.36 19.96 -1.61
CA PHE A 434 -1.08 20.15 -1.62
C PHE A 434 -1.51 20.48 -0.19
N LEU A 435 -1.45 21.77 0.15
CA LEU A 435 -1.76 22.31 1.47
C LEU A 435 -3.24 22.59 1.61
N HIS A 436 -3.90 21.92 2.55
CA HIS A 436 -5.34 22.03 2.72
C HIS A 436 -5.77 22.12 4.18
N TYR A 437 -6.85 22.83 4.43
CA TYR A 437 -7.61 22.73 5.67
C TYR A 437 -8.50 21.48 5.61
N ASN A 438 -8.56 20.69 6.69
CA ASN A 438 -9.51 19.59 6.82
C ASN A 438 -10.39 19.79 8.05
N CYS A 439 -11.71 19.74 7.86
CA CYS A 439 -12.68 20.06 8.91
C CYS A 439 -12.88 18.97 9.98
N TRP A 440 -12.29 17.77 9.85
CA TRP A 440 -12.61 16.63 10.72
C TRP A 440 -12.41 16.90 12.22
N TYR A 441 -11.33 17.57 12.60
CA TYR A 441 -11.07 17.94 14.01
C TYR A 441 -11.53 19.35 14.40
N ASP A 442 -12.12 20.09 13.47
CA ASP A 442 -12.67 21.42 13.75
C ASP A 442 -14.21 21.42 13.81
N LEU A 443 -14.85 20.97 12.74
CA LEU A 443 -16.30 20.98 12.57
C LEU A 443 -16.92 19.58 12.62
N ALA A 444 -16.17 18.55 12.20
CA ALA A 444 -16.59 17.15 12.24
C ALA A 444 -17.95 16.90 11.56
N GLN A 445 -18.71 15.94 12.06
CA GLN A 445 -20.08 15.60 11.67
C GLN A 445 -21.08 16.77 11.73
N ALA A 446 -20.72 17.89 12.38
CA ALA A 446 -21.56 19.09 12.50
C ALA A 446 -21.24 20.16 11.44
N VAL A 447 -20.34 19.88 10.50
CA VAL A 447 -19.99 20.79 9.40
C VAL A 447 -21.25 21.29 8.68
N ASN A 448 -21.28 22.60 8.43
CA ASN A 448 -22.37 23.30 7.76
C ASN A 448 -21.80 24.53 7.04
N ALA A 449 -22.59 25.13 6.15
CA ALA A 449 -22.15 26.25 5.32
C ALA A 449 -21.66 27.46 6.14
N THR A 450 -22.31 27.77 7.26
CA THR A 450 -22.01 28.95 8.07
C THR A 450 -20.65 28.83 8.73
N ASP A 451 -20.41 27.74 9.47
CA ASP A 451 -19.18 27.54 10.23
C ASP A 451 -17.99 27.30 9.29
N LEU A 452 -18.20 26.59 8.18
CA LEU A 452 -17.16 26.40 7.17
C LEU A 452 -16.75 27.73 6.53
N ASN A 453 -17.70 28.61 6.22
CA ASN A 453 -17.39 29.94 5.68
C ASN A 453 -16.61 30.80 6.67
N VAL A 454 -16.87 30.68 7.99
CA VAL A 454 -16.03 31.33 9.00
C VAL A 454 -14.60 30.79 8.94
N ALA A 455 -14.43 29.47 8.93
CA ALA A 455 -13.11 28.86 8.85
C ALA A 455 -12.34 29.27 7.58
N ILE A 456 -13.01 29.30 6.42
CA ILE A 456 -12.43 29.77 5.15
C ILE A 456 -11.91 31.21 5.27
N ARG A 457 -12.73 32.11 5.81
CA ARG A 457 -12.35 33.53 5.97
C ARG A 457 -11.17 33.70 6.92
N ASP A 458 -11.17 32.97 8.04
CA ASP A 458 -10.11 33.07 9.04
C ASP A 458 -8.78 32.51 8.51
N PHE A 459 -8.81 31.36 7.82
CA PHE A 459 -7.62 30.81 7.17
C PHE A 459 -7.07 31.72 6.08
N ASP A 460 -7.94 32.32 5.25
CA ASP A 460 -7.50 33.28 4.23
C ASP A 460 -6.83 34.51 4.85
N GLU A 461 -7.45 35.09 5.88
CA GLU A 461 -6.87 36.23 6.58
C GLU A 461 -5.51 35.88 7.20
N GLU A 462 -5.43 34.76 7.93
CA GLU A 462 -4.24 34.39 8.69
C GLU A 462 -3.12 33.79 7.84
N MET A 463 -3.42 32.82 6.97
CA MET A 463 -2.40 32.14 6.16
C MET A 463 -2.10 32.90 4.87
N THR A 464 -3.13 33.29 4.13
CA THR A 464 -2.95 33.86 2.78
C THR A 464 -2.63 35.35 2.83
N ARG A 465 -3.45 36.19 3.46
CA ARG A 465 -3.27 37.65 3.45
C ARG A 465 -2.14 38.12 4.34
N LYS A 466 -2.10 37.70 5.61
CA LYS A 466 -1.05 38.11 6.56
C LYS A 466 0.29 37.44 6.29
N ARG A 467 0.27 36.19 5.81
CA ARG A 467 1.48 35.36 5.72
C ARG A 467 1.83 34.92 4.32
N GLY A 468 1.04 35.17 3.28
CA GLY A 468 1.40 34.83 1.90
C GLY A 468 1.48 33.33 1.62
N VAL A 469 0.76 32.51 2.38
CA VAL A 469 0.63 31.06 2.17
C VAL A 469 -0.76 30.76 1.62
N ALA A 470 -0.82 30.36 0.35
CA ALA A 470 -2.06 29.94 -0.28
C ALA A 470 -2.51 28.57 0.26
N ILE A 471 -3.82 28.41 0.45
CA ILE A 471 -4.45 27.14 0.77
C ILE A 471 -5.02 26.57 -0.53
N ASP A 472 -4.56 25.38 -0.93
CA ASP A 472 -4.91 24.75 -2.21
C ASP A 472 -6.34 24.20 -2.20
N SER A 473 -6.85 23.82 -1.02
CA SER A 473 -8.21 23.28 -0.88
C SER A 473 -8.74 23.41 0.56
N TYR A 474 -10.06 23.49 0.69
CA TYR A 474 -10.78 23.38 1.95
C TYR A 474 -11.60 22.10 1.93
N VAL A 475 -11.16 21.10 2.69
CA VAL A 475 -11.68 19.75 2.64
C VAL A 475 -12.82 19.59 3.64
N ILE A 476 -13.99 19.22 3.10
CA ILE A 476 -15.12 18.74 3.89
C ILE A 476 -14.96 17.21 4.01
N ASP A 477 -14.63 16.76 5.23
CA ASP A 477 -14.54 15.34 5.57
C ASP A 477 -15.96 14.75 5.79
N ASP A 478 -16.07 13.58 6.43
CA ASP A 478 -17.36 12.94 6.68
C ASP A 478 -18.36 13.84 7.45
N GLY A 479 -19.65 13.74 7.07
CA GLY A 479 -20.76 14.49 7.67
C GLY A 479 -21.45 15.51 6.78
N TRP A 480 -21.17 15.58 5.47
CA TRP A 480 -21.81 16.54 4.57
C TRP A 480 -23.10 16.04 3.90
N ASP A 481 -23.31 14.73 3.81
CA ASP A 481 -24.44 14.11 3.13
C ASP A 481 -25.56 13.66 4.09
N ASP A 482 -26.78 13.58 3.57
CA ASP A 482 -27.91 12.93 4.25
C ASP A 482 -27.96 11.45 3.83
N ALA A 483 -27.04 10.66 4.40
CA ALA A 483 -26.92 9.23 4.10
C ALA A 483 -28.18 8.42 4.49
N ARG A 484 -29.05 8.96 5.35
CA ARG A 484 -30.29 8.27 5.77
C ARG A 484 -31.33 8.31 4.66
N ASN A 485 -31.55 9.48 4.06
CA ASN A 485 -32.64 9.68 3.11
C ASN A 485 -32.19 9.73 1.65
N THR A 486 -30.89 9.90 1.38
CA THR A 486 -30.35 10.09 0.03
C THR A 486 -29.15 9.18 -0.22
N PHE A 487 -28.70 9.13 -1.48
CA PHE A 487 -27.44 8.49 -1.86
C PHE A 487 -26.41 9.56 -2.22
N TRP A 488 -25.51 9.87 -1.28
CA TRP A 488 -24.57 11.00 -1.32
C TRP A 488 -25.21 12.34 -1.73
N GLY A 489 -26.46 12.58 -1.30
CA GLY A 489 -27.13 13.86 -1.45
C GLY A 489 -26.69 14.80 -0.34
N VAL A 490 -26.41 16.05 -0.71
CA VAL A 490 -26.02 17.08 0.25
C VAL A 490 -27.11 17.26 1.30
N ASP A 491 -26.75 17.28 2.59
CA ASP A 491 -27.72 17.51 3.66
C ASP A 491 -28.24 18.96 3.60
N ALA A 492 -29.49 19.13 3.17
CA ALA A 492 -30.13 20.43 3.02
C ALA A 492 -30.32 21.20 4.34
N LYS A 493 -30.19 20.54 5.50
CA LYS A 493 -30.20 21.25 6.80
C LYS A 493 -28.85 21.90 7.08
N LYS A 494 -27.76 21.26 6.66
CA LYS A 494 -26.38 21.76 6.82
C LYS A 494 -26.00 22.74 5.70
N PHE A 495 -26.53 22.49 4.50
CA PHE A 495 -26.23 23.23 3.28
C PHE A 495 -27.55 23.52 2.50
N PRO A 496 -28.40 24.44 2.98
CA PRO A 496 -29.73 24.69 2.39
C PRO A 496 -29.71 25.21 0.95
N GLN A 497 -28.59 25.73 0.48
CA GLN A 497 -28.38 26.17 -0.91
C GLN A 497 -27.30 25.33 -1.62
N GLY A 498 -27.12 24.08 -1.18
CA GLY A 498 -25.97 23.26 -1.53
C GLY A 498 -24.66 23.95 -1.14
N PHE A 499 -23.60 23.68 -1.91
CA PHE A 499 -22.29 24.28 -1.67
C PHE A 499 -22.14 25.69 -2.26
N THR A 500 -23.14 26.24 -2.94
CA THR A 500 -23.07 27.57 -3.59
C THR A 500 -22.49 28.68 -2.69
N PRO A 501 -22.92 28.84 -1.42
CA PRO A 501 -22.37 29.87 -0.55
C PRO A 501 -20.90 29.64 -0.18
N VAL A 502 -20.48 28.38 -0.08
CA VAL A 502 -19.09 27.99 0.19
C VAL A 502 -18.23 28.29 -1.05
N MET A 503 -18.74 27.94 -2.23
CA MET A 503 -18.08 28.21 -3.51
C MET A 503 -17.87 29.69 -3.78
N ALA A 504 -18.80 30.56 -3.36
CA ALA A 504 -18.63 32.00 -3.45
C ALA A 504 -17.42 32.49 -2.63
N GLU A 505 -17.26 31.99 -1.40
CA GLU A 505 -16.13 32.35 -0.53
C GLU A 505 -14.80 31.84 -1.08
N LEU A 506 -14.77 30.61 -1.60
CA LEU A 506 -13.59 29.97 -2.19
C LEU A 506 -13.14 30.67 -3.47
N LYS A 507 -14.08 31.00 -4.36
CA LYS A 507 -13.80 31.72 -5.61
C LYS A 507 -13.23 33.11 -5.35
N ALA A 508 -13.72 33.82 -4.33
CA ALA A 508 -13.19 35.12 -3.93
C ALA A 508 -11.73 35.06 -3.43
N ARG A 509 -11.23 33.86 -3.10
CA ARG A 509 -9.91 33.59 -2.52
C ARG A 509 -9.00 32.77 -3.41
N ASN A 510 -9.44 32.45 -4.63
CA ASN A 510 -8.71 31.59 -5.56
C ASN A 510 -8.31 30.24 -4.92
N SER A 511 -9.24 29.64 -4.19
CA SER A 511 -9.09 28.30 -3.59
C SER A 511 -10.20 27.37 -4.07
N HIS A 512 -10.13 26.11 -3.68
CA HIS A 512 -10.99 25.03 -4.13
C HIS A 512 -11.64 24.30 -2.97
N LEU A 513 -12.66 23.50 -3.31
CA LEU A 513 -13.26 22.57 -2.39
C LEU A 513 -12.54 21.21 -2.50
N GLY A 514 -12.44 20.50 -1.39
CA GLY A 514 -12.02 19.10 -1.37
C GLY A 514 -13.07 18.26 -0.68
N MET A 515 -13.25 17.03 -1.13
CA MET A 515 -14.37 16.19 -0.66
C MET A 515 -13.92 14.81 -0.21
N TRP A 516 -14.40 14.43 0.97
CA TRP A 516 -14.49 13.03 1.35
C TRP A 516 -15.70 12.35 0.69
N ILE A 517 -15.45 11.22 0.05
CA ILE A 517 -16.49 10.35 -0.52
C ILE A 517 -15.92 8.93 -0.66
N SER A 518 -16.72 7.90 -0.46
CA SER A 518 -16.24 6.51 -0.50
C SER A 518 -16.90 5.69 -1.61
N PRO A 519 -16.14 4.98 -2.46
CA PRO A 519 -16.73 4.07 -3.45
C PRO A 519 -17.43 2.86 -2.81
N LEU A 520 -17.19 2.60 -1.51
CA LEU A 520 -17.76 1.52 -0.72
C LEU A 520 -18.66 2.00 0.44
N GLY A 521 -19.09 3.26 0.43
CA GLY A 521 -20.09 3.78 1.36
C GLY A 521 -19.56 4.24 2.73
N GLY A 522 -18.24 4.23 2.94
CA GLY A 522 -17.60 4.78 4.14
C GLY A 522 -17.68 3.84 5.34
N TYR A 523 -17.87 4.41 6.55
CA TYR A 523 -17.87 3.65 7.81
C TYR A 523 -19.28 3.44 8.35
N GLY A 524 -19.81 4.41 9.11
CA GLY A 524 -21.02 4.26 9.93
C GLY A 524 -22.30 4.06 9.11
N GLU A 525 -22.43 4.72 7.97
CA GLU A 525 -23.66 4.72 7.16
C GLU A 525 -23.56 3.83 5.91
N ALA A 526 -22.51 3.02 5.78
CA ALA A 526 -22.28 2.20 4.59
C ALA A 526 -23.50 1.34 4.21
N LYS A 527 -24.14 0.70 5.19
CA LYS A 527 -25.37 -0.08 4.96
C LYS A 527 -26.51 0.79 4.40
N MET A 528 -26.73 1.99 4.95
CA MET A 528 -27.80 2.88 4.49
C MET A 528 -27.55 3.38 3.07
N ARG A 529 -26.30 3.73 2.76
CA ARG A 529 -25.88 4.12 1.40
C ARG A 529 -26.09 2.98 0.41
N THR A 530 -25.76 1.73 0.79
CA THR A 530 -26.05 0.55 -0.03
C THR A 530 -27.56 0.35 -0.23
N ASP A 531 -28.36 0.42 0.85
CA ASP A 531 -29.82 0.24 0.77
C ASP A 531 -30.45 1.31 -0.13
N ASN A 532 -29.97 2.56 -0.07
CA ASN A 532 -30.43 3.64 -0.95
C ASN A 532 -29.99 3.43 -2.41
N ALA A 533 -28.76 2.98 -2.66
CA ALA A 533 -28.30 2.62 -4.00
C ALA A 533 -29.13 1.47 -4.61
N ARG A 534 -29.54 0.47 -3.81
CA ARG A 534 -30.43 -0.62 -4.25
C ARG A 534 -31.81 -0.11 -4.64
N LYS A 535 -32.41 0.81 -3.87
CA LYS A 535 -33.69 1.44 -4.22
C LYS A 535 -33.63 2.22 -5.54
N LEU A 536 -32.45 2.75 -5.88
CA LEU A 536 -32.18 3.46 -7.14
C LEU A 536 -31.80 2.52 -8.30
N GLY A 537 -31.70 1.21 -8.07
CA GLY A 537 -31.26 0.25 -9.08
C GLY A 537 -29.79 0.41 -9.48
N LEU A 538 -28.96 1.02 -8.64
CA LEU A 538 -27.53 1.24 -8.92
C LEU A 538 -26.71 -0.02 -8.67
N VAL A 539 -27.08 -0.80 -7.65
CA VAL A 539 -26.47 -2.08 -7.30
C VAL A 539 -27.54 -3.10 -6.92
N GLU A 540 -27.25 -4.39 -7.12
CA GLU A 540 -28.14 -5.49 -6.71
C GLU A 540 -27.60 -6.26 -5.49
N GLY A 541 -26.27 -6.24 -5.33
CA GLY A 541 -25.53 -6.95 -4.29
C GLY A 541 -25.66 -6.35 -2.88
N PRO A 542 -25.06 -7.02 -1.88
CA PRO A 542 -25.11 -6.61 -0.48
C PRO A 542 -24.20 -5.42 -0.15
N GLU A 543 -23.34 -5.00 -1.08
CA GLU A 543 -22.37 -3.93 -0.94
C GLU A 543 -22.39 -3.03 -2.18
N LEU A 544 -21.95 -1.78 -2.02
CA LEU A 544 -21.65 -0.92 -3.16
C LEU A 544 -20.48 -1.51 -3.94
N ASP A 545 -20.59 -1.60 -5.26
CA ASP A 545 -19.53 -2.18 -6.08
C ASP A 545 -19.46 -1.51 -7.46
N LEU A 546 -18.36 -0.79 -7.72
CA LEU A 546 -18.06 -0.13 -9.00
C LEU A 546 -17.99 -1.09 -10.20
N SER A 547 -18.04 -2.41 -10.00
CA SER A 547 -18.22 -3.38 -11.09
C SER A 547 -19.61 -3.30 -11.73
N TYR A 548 -20.61 -2.80 -11.01
CA TYR A 548 -21.98 -2.63 -11.52
C TYR A 548 -22.05 -1.38 -12.39
N PRO A 549 -22.34 -1.49 -13.71
CA PRO A 549 -22.30 -0.33 -14.61
C PRO A 549 -23.20 0.84 -14.21
N PRO A 550 -24.44 0.64 -13.70
CA PRO A 550 -25.28 1.75 -13.23
C PRO A 550 -24.63 2.53 -12.09
N TYR A 551 -24.08 1.84 -11.08
CA TYR A 551 -23.38 2.50 -9.98
C TYR A 551 -22.08 3.16 -10.43
N TYR A 552 -21.28 2.50 -11.27
CA TYR A 552 -20.06 3.10 -11.81
C TYR A 552 -20.33 4.44 -12.51
N ASN A 553 -21.31 4.44 -13.42
CA ASN A 553 -21.68 5.65 -14.15
C ASN A 553 -22.17 6.74 -13.20
N TRP A 554 -23.04 6.40 -12.25
CA TRP A 554 -23.53 7.34 -11.26
C TRP A 554 -22.39 7.94 -10.41
N TYR A 555 -21.47 7.11 -9.91
CA TYR A 555 -20.38 7.55 -9.05
C TYR A 555 -19.38 8.43 -9.81
N ARG A 556 -19.02 8.01 -11.04
CA ARG A 556 -18.21 8.82 -11.95
C ARG A 556 -18.85 10.18 -12.19
N ASP A 557 -20.12 10.18 -12.58
CA ASP A 557 -20.82 11.41 -12.95
C ASP A 557 -20.98 12.33 -11.73
N ARG A 558 -21.17 11.77 -10.52
CA ARG A 558 -21.19 12.54 -9.27
C ARG A 558 -19.84 13.19 -8.97
N CYS A 559 -18.73 12.47 -9.11
CA CYS A 559 -17.39 13.05 -8.96
C CYS A 559 -17.12 14.15 -10.00
N LEU A 560 -17.46 13.92 -11.27
CA LEU A 560 -17.30 14.93 -12.33
C LEU A 560 -18.19 16.16 -12.08
N GLN A 561 -19.41 15.96 -11.61
CA GLN A 561 -20.31 17.04 -11.22
C GLN A 561 -19.69 17.88 -10.09
N MET A 562 -19.19 17.25 -9.03
CA MET A 562 -18.50 17.96 -7.93
C MET A 562 -17.29 18.75 -8.44
N MET A 563 -16.52 18.22 -9.40
CA MET A 563 -15.39 18.95 -9.98
C MET A 563 -15.85 20.17 -10.79
N ARG A 564 -16.91 20.03 -11.61
CA ARG A 564 -17.38 21.08 -12.53
C ARG A 564 -18.21 22.16 -11.86
N GLU A 565 -19.09 21.76 -10.95
CA GLU A 565 -20.10 22.63 -10.33
C GLU A 565 -19.65 23.12 -8.95
N ASP A 566 -19.05 22.23 -8.16
CA ASP A 566 -18.59 22.51 -6.79
C ASP A 566 -17.07 22.77 -6.73
N GLY A 567 -16.41 22.96 -7.88
CA GLY A 567 -14.99 23.31 -7.98
C GLY A 567 -14.03 22.40 -7.23
N VAL A 568 -14.41 21.11 -7.08
CA VAL A 568 -13.63 20.13 -6.31
C VAL A 568 -12.32 19.79 -7.01
N ASN A 569 -11.20 19.89 -6.30
CA ASN A 569 -9.85 19.55 -6.80
C ASN A 569 -9.16 18.43 -6.00
N TYR A 570 -9.81 17.91 -4.95
CA TYR A 570 -9.29 16.85 -4.09
C TYR A 570 -10.37 15.86 -3.72
N PHE A 571 -10.04 14.57 -3.79
CA PHE A 571 -10.86 13.49 -3.26
C PHE A 571 -10.10 12.69 -2.22
N LYS A 572 -10.70 12.56 -1.02
CA LYS A 572 -10.33 11.54 -0.03
C LYS A 572 -11.25 10.33 -0.23
N TRP A 573 -10.71 9.27 -0.81
CA TRP A 573 -11.42 8.02 -1.03
C TRP A 573 -11.13 7.02 0.09
N ASP A 574 -12.13 6.82 0.95
CA ASP A 574 -12.09 5.75 1.93
C ASP A 574 -12.52 4.42 1.33
N LYS A 575 -11.71 3.39 1.59
CA LYS A 575 -11.87 1.99 1.18
C LYS A 575 -11.78 1.77 -0.34
N ALA A 576 -10.62 1.30 -0.81
CA ALA A 576 -10.42 0.92 -2.21
C ALA A 576 -10.96 -0.47 -2.59
N GLY A 577 -11.44 -1.25 -1.61
CA GLY A 577 -11.77 -2.67 -1.78
C GLY A 577 -10.58 -3.60 -1.52
N ALA A 578 -10.83 -4.91 -1.60
CA ALA A 578 -9.82 -5.94 -1.34
C ALA A 578 -9.47 -6.69 -2.64
N GLY A 579 -8.17 -6.88 -2.87
CA GLY A 579 -7.65 -7.64 -4.01
C GLY A 579 -7.88 -6.99 -5.37
N VAL A 580 -7.37 -7.64 -6.43
CA VAL A 580 -7.57 -7.18 -7.82
C VAL A 580 -8.87 -7.76 -8.36
N THR A 581 -9.93 -6.96 -8.29
CA THR A 581 -11.29 -7.28 -8.71
C THR A 581 -11.78 -6.28 -9.75
N PRO A 582 -12.94 -6.52 -10.41
CA PRO A 582 -13.52 -5.54 -11.31
C PRO A 582 -13.81 -4.20 -10.61
N HIS A 583 -14.22 -4.23 -9.33
CA HIS A 583 -14.36 -3.04 -8.49
C HIS A 583 -13.08 -2.21 -8.46
N PHE A 584 -11.99 -2.86 -8.06
CA PHE A 584 -10.71 -2.20 -7.84
C PHE A 584 -10.19 -1.58 -9.14
N LEU A 585 -10.23 -2.33 -10.24
CA LEU A 585 -9.81 -1.82 -11.56
C LEU A 585 -10.71 -0.69 -12.06
N ALA A 586 -12.01 -0.72 -11.75
CA ALA A 586 -12.93 0.37 -12.06
C ALA A 586 -12.57 1.64 -11.27
N LEU A 587 -12.17 1.53 -9.99
CA LEU A 587 -11.68 2.66 -9.19
C LEU A 587 -10.42 3.28 -9.78
N LEU A 588 -9.44 2.46 -10.20
CA LEU A 588 -8.22 2.96 -10.86
C LEU A 588 -8.54 3.66 -12.19
N ARG A 589 -9.44 3.08 -12.98
CA ARG A 589 -9.94 3.69 -14.22
C ARG A 589 -10.61 5.03 -13.95
N LEU A 590 -11.46 5.12 -12.92
CA LEU A 590 -12.11 6.36 -12.51
C LEU A 590 -11.07 7.44 -12.18
N ALA A 591 -10.02 7.11 -11.42
CA ALA A 591 -8.95 8.07 -11.10
C ALA A 591 -8.32 8.67 -12.37
N ASN A 592 -8.13 7.86 -13.42
CA ASN A 592 -7.63 8.33 -14.71
C ASN A 592 -8.67 9.19 -15.45
N GLU A 593 -9.95 8.79 -15.45
CA GLU A 593 -11.03 9.58 -16.07
C GLU A 593 -11.19 10.96 -15.42
N LEU A 594 -11.09 11.06 -14.09
CA LEU A 594 -11.12 12.35 -13.38
C LEU A 594 -9.92 13.23 -13.75
N ARG A 595 -8.74 12.64 -14.02
CA ARG A 595 -7.56 13.40 -14.46
C ARG A 595 -7.67 13.93 -15.90
N HIS A 596 -8.54 13.36 -16.74
CA HIS A 596 -8.87 13.98 -18.02
C HIS A 596 -9.67 15.28 -17.86
N GLU A 597 -10.49 15.37 -16.81
CA GLU A 597 -11.23 16.59 -16.47
C GLU A 597 -10.30 17.65 -15.86
N ASN A 598 -9.50 17.25 -14.88
CA ASN A 598 -8.50 18.13 -14.27
C ASN A 598 -7.20 17.33 -14.02
N PRO A 599 -6.12 17.57 -14.77
CA PRO A 599 -4.87 16.83 -14.59
C PRO A 599 -4.21 17.06 -13.23
N ASN A 600 -4.64 18.09 -12.49
CA ASN A 600 -4.13 18.43 -11.17
C ASN A 600 -4.99 17.91 -10.02
N VAL A 601 -6.10 17.20 -10.28
CA VAL A 601 -6.94 16.62 -9.21
C VAL A 601 -6.09 15.70 -8.32
N TYR A 602 -6.14 15.92 -7.02
CA TYR A 602 -5.39 15.16 -6.04
C TYR A 602 -6.27 14.03 -5.48
N ILE A 603 -5.80 12.78 -5.58
CA ILE A 603 -6.55 11.61 -5.10
C ILE A 603 -5.78 10.93 -3.96
N ASN A 604 -6.34 11.00 -2.76
CA ASN A 604 -5.83 10.34 -1.56
C ASN A 604 -6.68 9.11 -1.22
N VAL A 605 -6.07 7.94 -1.05
CA VAL A 605 -6.78 6.71 -0.68
C VAL A 605 -6.38 6.28 0.73
N THR A 606 -7.37 6.16 1.61
CA THR A 606 -7.12 6.14 3.05
C THR A 606 -7.41 4.81 3.76
N VAL A 607 -8.16 3.90 3.15
CA VAL A 607 -8.38 2.55 3.73
C VAL A 607 -8.19 1.47 2.68
N GLY A 608 -7.54 0.37 3.09
CA GLY A 608 -7.18 -0.73 2.22
C GLY A 608 -5.85 -0.50 1.48
N THR A 609 -5.02 0.43 1.95
CA THR A 609 -3.70 0.72 1.40
C THR A 609 -2.57 0.18 2.27
N TRP A 610 -1.40 0.00 1.66
CA TRP A 610 -0.15 -0.44 2.28
C TRP A 610 1.02 0.15 1.47
N PRO A 611 2.27 0.17 1.97
CA PRO A 611 3.37 0.92 1.35
C PRO A 611 3.97 0.23 0.12
N SER A 612 3.14 -0.09 -0.87
CA SER A 612 3.59 -0.45 -2.21
C SER A 612 3.74 0.81 -3.07
N PRO A 613 4.91 1.07 -3.68
CA PRO A 613 5.09 2.25 -4.53
C PRO A 613 4.18 2.24 -5.77
N PHE A 614 3.65 1.07 -6.15
CA PHE A 614 2.81 0.92 -7.34
C PHE A 614 1.38 1.45 -7.16
N TRP A 615 0.98 1.86 -5.94
CA TRP A 615 -0.19 2.71 -5.77
C TRP A 615 -0.05 4.03 -6.55
N LEU A 616 1.17 4.59 -6.59
CA LEU A 616 1.43 5.93 -7.13
C LEU A 616 1.33 6.00 -8.66
N ASN A 617 1.31 4.85 -9.34
CA ASN A 617 0.93 4.77 -10.75
C ASN A 617 -0.53 5.18 -11.00
N HIS A 618 -1.37 5.19 -9.96
CA HIS A 618 -2.83 5.38 -10.08
C HIS A 618 -3.39 6.50 -9.18
N ILE A 619 -2.77 6.76 -8.02
CA ILE A 619 -3.23 7.74 -7.03
C ILE A 619 -2.07 8.62 -6.52
N ASP A 620 -2.36 9.65 -5.74
CA ASP A 620 -1.35 10.63 -5.30
C ASP A 620 -0.73 10.32 -3.94
N SER A 621 -1.53 9.76 -3.02
CA SER A 621 -1.04 9.29 -1.72
C SER A 621 -1.85 8.13 -1.16
N THR A 622 -1.20 7.36 -0.29
CA THR A 622 -1.83 6.33 0.54
C THR A 622 -1.83 6.74 2.01
N TRP A 623 -2.65 6.10 2.83
CA TRP A 623 -2.64 6.28 4.28
C TRP A 623 -1.62 5.38 4.97
N ARG A 624 -0.93 5.92 5.98
CA ARG A 624 0.03 5.18 6.82
C ARG A 624 -0.59 4.02 7.61
N SER A 625 -1.92 3.85 7.57
CA SER A 625 -2.68 2.90 8.39
C SER A 625 -2.56 3.20 9.89
N GLY A 626 -3.18 2.38 10.74
CA GLY A 626 -3.36 2.68 12.16
C GLY A 626 -4.51 3.68 12.40
N GLY A 627 -4.59 4.20 13.63
CA GLY A 627 -5.59 5.20 14.00
C GLY A 627 -5.25 6.58 13.44
N ASP A 628 -6.28 7.41 13.25
CA ASP A 628 -6.12 8.83 12.90
C ASP A 628 -5.21 9.52 13.93
N MET A 629 -5.51 9.37 15.22
CA MET A 629 -4.71 9.83 16.35
C MET A 629 -4.55 8.77 17.43
N GLY A 630 -3.42 8.83 18.13
CA GLY A 630 -3.07 7.97 19.25
C GLY A 630 -1.98 8.59 20.12
N TRP A 631 -1.64 7.92 21.22
CA TRP A 631 -0.77 8.44 22.26
C TRP A 631 0.35 7.45 22.55
N ALA A 632 1.61 7.83 22.30
CA ALA A 632 2.77 7.00 22.58
C ALA A 632 3.90 7.83 23.19
N GLY A 633 4.74 7.20 24.03
CA GLY A 633 5.87 7.89 24.67
C GLY A 633 5.47 8.86 25.78
N VAL A 634 6.37 9.82 26.06
CA VAL A 634 6.28 10.77 27.17
C VAL A 634 5.99 12.20 26.68
N GLY A 635 5.75 13.13 27.60
CA GLY A 635 5.43 14.53 27.30
C GLY A 635 3.93 14.82 27.32
N ASN A 636 3.56 16.02 26.87
CA ASN A 636 2.14 16.41 26.76
C ASN A 636 1.46 15.65 25.61
N LYS A 637 0.13 15.81 25.46
CA LYS A 637 -0.64 15.12 24.42
C LYS A 637 -0.14 15.38 23.00
N ARG A 638 0.39 16.58 22.70
CA ARG A 638 1.01 16.85 21.39
C ARG A 638 2.28 16.04 21.19
N GLU A 639 3.18 16.01 22.15
CA GLU A 639 4.41 15.21 22.04
C GLU A 639 4.11 13.71 21.93
N GLN A 640 3.10 13.23 22.66
CA GLN A 640 2.64 11.85 22.56
C GLN A 640 2.03 11.53 21.19
N TRP A 641 1.30 12.49 20.62
CA TRP A 641 0.76 12.39 19.27
C TRP A 641 1.87 12.31 18.21
N LEU A 642 2.87 13.20 18.28
CA LEU A 642 4.00 13.18 17.35
C LEU A 642 4.75 11.85 17.40
N THR A 643 5.02 11.36 18.60
CA THR A 643 5.67 10.04 18.79
C THR A 643 4.81 8.92 18.24
N TYR A 644 3.49 8.92 18.47
CA TYR A 644 2.58 7.91 17.92
C TYR A 644 2.54 7.94 16.39
N ARG A 645 2.35 9.13 15.79
CA ARG A 645 2.30 9.32 14.33
C ARG A 645 3.53 8.72 13.66
N ASP A 646 4.71 9.10 14.16
CA ASP A 646 5.97 8.70 13.57
C ASP A 646 6.33 7.24 13.91
N GLN A 647 5.90 6.72 15.06
CA GLN A 647 5.97 5.29 15.39
C GLN A 647 5.14 4.45 14.41
N GLU A 648 3.89 4.84 14.13
CA GLU A 648 3.03 4.10 13.20
C GLU A 648 3.61 4.17 11.78
N LEU A 649 4.11 5.33 11.36
CA LEU A 649 4.84 5.46 10.09
C LEU A 649 6.06 4.52 10.04
N TYR A 650 6.90 4.53 11.08
CA TYR A 650 8.09 3.67 11.14
C TYR A 650 7.73 2.18 11.06
N ASN A 651 6.72 1.76 11.81
CA ASN A 651 6.30 0.37 11.92
C ASN A 651 5.52 -0.16 10.71
N ARG A 652 4.71 0.68 10.08
CA ARG A 652 3.77 0.29 9.01
C ARG A 652 4.20 0.69 7.61
N VAL A 653 5.15 1.61 7.49
CA VAL A 653 5.64 2.12 6.20
C VAL A 653 7.13 1.91 6.07
N VAL A 654 7.96 2.53 6.92
CA VAL A 654 9.42 2.54 6.76
C VAL A 654 10.01 1.13 6.77
N LYS A 655 9.71 0.33 7.81
CA LYS A 655 10.21 -1.05 7.92
C LYS A 655 9.63 -2.00 6.85
N PRO A 656 8.31 -2.06 6.64
CA PRO A 656 7.73 -3.02 5.69
C PRO A 656 7.84 -2.62 4.22
N GLY A 657 8.01 -1.34 3.90
CA GLY A 657 8.07 -0.81 2.54
C GLY A 657 9.21 0.21 2.37
N PRO A 658 10.49 -0.19 2.46
CA PRO A 658 11.64 0.73 2.46
C PRO A 658 11.85 1.49 1.14
N LEU A 659 11.16 1.09 0.06
CA LEU A 659 11.19 1.76 -1.24
C LEU A 659 9.95 2.63 -1.51
N TYR A 660 9.01 2.74 -0.55
CA TYR A 660 7.86 3.61 -0.69
C TYR A 660 8.27 5.08 -0.45
N PRO A 661 7.92 6.02 -1.35
CA PRO A 661 8.24 7.44 -1.15
C PRO A 661 7.48 8.05 0.04
N LEU A 662 8.21 8.47 1.09
CA LEU A 662 7.59 9.05 2.30
C LEU A 662 6.93 10.41 2.05
N ASN A 663 7.28 11.10 0.97
CA ASN A 663 6.57 12.30 0.51
C ASN A 663 5.13 12.00 0.03
N SER A 664 4.82 10.74 -0.28
CA SER A 664 3.53 10.32 -0.87
C SER A 664 2.69 9.49 0.11
N ILE A 665 2.97 9.59 1.41
CA ILE A 665 2.13 9.04 2.47
C ILE A 665 1.33 10.18 3.13
N MET A 666 0.05 9.95 3.38
CA MET A 666 -0.72 10.75 4.31
C MET A 666 -0.25 10.39 5.73
N HIS A 667 0.47 11.31 6.37
CA HIS A 667 1.02 11.13 7.73
C HIS A 667 -0.04 11.35 8.81
N HIS A 668 -1.13 12.04 8.48
CA HIS A 668 -2.00 12.79 9.41
C HIS A 668 -1.28 14.07 9.87
N GLY A 669 -1.79 15.21 9.41
CA GLY A 669 -1.10 16.49 9.54
C GLY A 669 -1.20 17.17 10.91
N ILE A 670 -0.95 18.47 10.91
CA ILE A 670 -0.85 19.29 12.13
C ILE A 670 -2.23 19.43 12.76
N SER A 671 -2.32 19.22 14.08
CA SER A 671 -3.60 19.23 14.79
C SER A 671 -3.66 20.21 15.96
N LEU A 672 -4.69 21.05 15.93
CA LEU A 672 -5.16 21.90 17.01
C LEU A 672 -6.66 22.08 16.85
N GLY A 673 -7.41 21.00 17.10
CA GLY A 673 -8.84 20.93 16.84
C GLY A 673 -9.70 21.06 18.11
N ARG A 674 -10.98 21.41 17.94
CA ARG A 674 -11.99 21.41 19.01
C ARG A 674 -12.82 20.11 19.10
N LYS A 675 -12.68 19.20 18.14
CA LYS A 675 -13.47 17.95 18.06
C LYS A 675 -12.59 16.71 18.22
N TYR A 676 -13.23 15.65 18.71
CA TYR A 676 -12.67 14.29 18.83
C TYR A 676 -11.26 14.31 19.44
N GLN A 677 -10.33 13.50 18.91
CA GLN A 677 -8.95 13.42 19.38
C GLN A 677 -8.18 14.74 19.19
N GLY A 678 -8.55 15.57 18.22
CA GLY A 678 -7.97 16.92 18.06
C GLY A 678 -8.17 17.79 19.30
N GLY A 679 -9.31 17.64 19.99
CA GLY A 679 -9.58 18.30 21.27
C GLY A 679 -8.63 17.86 22.40
N GLU A 680 -8.22 16.59 22.41
CA GLU A 680 -7.21 16.10 23.36
C GLU A 680 -5.81 16.67 23.07
N VAL A 681 -5.42 16.75 21.78
CA VAL A 681 -4.16 17.41 21.38
C VAL A 681 -4.16 18.89 21.78
N ALA A 682 -5.31 19.56 21.62
CA ALA A 682 -5.44 20.99 21.90
C ALA A 682 -5.24 21.38 23.38
N VAL A 683 -5.36 20.42 24.32
CA VAL A 683 -5.02 20.64 25.73
C VAL A 683 -3.55 21.06 25.90
N ALA A 684 -2.66 20.67 24.99
CA ALA A 684 -1.25 21.10 25.00
C ALA A 684 -1.05 22.59 24.60
N GLY A 685 -2.12 23.32 24.28
CA GLY A 685 -2.07 24.74 23.91
C GLY A 685 -1.59 25.00 22.49
N PRO A 686 -1.46 26.26 22.05
CA PRO A 686 -1.24 26.62 20.64
C PRO A 686 0.23 26.62 20.18
N ASP A 687 1.17 26.10 20.98
CA ASP A 687 2.56 25.97 20.54
C ASP A 687 2.70 24.80 19.56
N LEU A 688 2.78 25.14 18.27
CA LEU A 688 2.88 24.21 17.14
C LEU A 688 4.30 24.08 16.59
N LYS A 689 5.31 24.66 17.25
CA LYS A 689 6.68 24.74 16.74
C LYS A 689 7.25 23.37 16.36
N HIS A 690 7.21 22.41 17.28
CA HIS A 690 7.77 21.07 17.03
C HIS A 690 7.00 20.32 15.94
N ASP A 691 5.67 20.37 15.98
CA ASP A 691 4.80 19.69 15.01
C ASP A 691 5.00 20.25 13.61
N ALA A 692 4.94 21.58 13.44
CA ALA A 692 5.13 22.24 12.16
C ALA A 692 6.50 21.92 11.55
N ARG A 693 7.58 22.09 12.32
CA ARG A 693 8.94 21.83 11.81
C ARG A 693 9.12 20.40 11.34
N LEU A 694 8.65 19.44 12.15
CA LEU A 694 8.79 18.03 11.83
C LEU A 694 7.89 17.62 10.66
N TYR A 695 6.62 18.04 10.68
CA TYR A 695 5.64 17.69 9.67
C TYR A 695 6.07 18.15 8.28
N PHE A 696 6.47 19.42 8.14
CA PHE A 696 6.91 19.94 6.85
C PHE A 696 8.26 19.35 6.39
N ALA A 697 9.10 18.88 7.32
CA ALA A 697 10.36 18.19 7.00
C ALA A 697 10.17 16.73 6.56
N THR A 698 8.99 16.13 6.77
CA THR A 698 8.67 14.81 6.19
C THR A 698 8.63 14.81 4.67
N GLY A 699 8.54 16.00 4.04
CA GLY A 699 8.37 16.16 2.61
C GLY A 699 6.97 15.81 2.11
N ALA A 700 5.98 15.66 2.99
CA ALA A 700 4.61 15.34 2.62
C ALA A 700 4.09 16.22 1.47
N SER A 701 3.65 15.57 0.41
CA SER A 701 2.90 16.20 -0.69
C SER A 701 1.49 16.53 -0.22
N LEU A 702 0.80 15.62 0.45
CA LEU A 702 -0.46 15.93 1.14
C LEU A 702 -0.19 16.63 2.47
N GLN A 703 -0.45 17.94 2.55
CA GLN A 703 -0.19 18.78 3.71
C GLN A 703 -1.49 19.17 4.40
N GLU A 704 -1.89 18.40 5.41
CA GLU A 704 -3.19 18.52 6.08
C GLU A 704 -3.09 19.43 7.31
N LEU A 705 -4.01 20.39 7.40
CA LEU A 705 -4.15 21.30 8.53
C LEU A 705 -5.49 21.03 9.22
N TYR A 706 -5.43 20.34 10.37
CA TYR A 706 -6.57 20.08 11.25
C TYR A 706 -6.62 21.13 12.37
N LEU A 707 -6.72 22.40 11.98
CA LEU A 707 -6.60 23.54 12.89
C LEU A 707 -7.94 24.25 13.01
N THR A 708 -8.39 24.44 14.25
CA THR A 708 -9.52 25.31 14.58
C THR A 708 -9.02 26.76 14.65
N PRO A 709 -9.48 27.69 13.79
CA PRO A 709 -8.94 29.05 13.76
C PRO A 709 -9.05 29.79 15.08
N SER A 710 -10.14 29.61 15.82
CA SER A 710 -10.36 30.28 17.11
C SER A 710 -9.45 29.80 18.24
N LEU A 711 -8.71 28.69 18.06
CA LEU A 711 -7.72 28.19 19.02
C LEU A 711 -6.30 28.63 18.67
N MET A 712 -6.10 29.14 17.46
CA MET A 712 -4.79 29.53 16.98
C MET A 712 -4.38 30.89 17.55
N THR A 713 -3.09 31.06 17.81
CA THR A 713 -2.49 32.36 18.12
C THR A 713 -1.72 32.87 16.92
N LYS A 714 -1.29 34.14 16.98
CA LYS A 714 -0.40 34.71 15.96
C LYS A 714 0.85 33.85 15.78
N GLU A 715 1.46 33.41 16.88
CA GLU A 715 2.67 32.60 16.89
C GLU A 715 2.43 31.21 16.29
N GLY A 716 1.31 30.55 16.63
CA GLY A 716 0.94 29.26 16.03
C GLY A 716 0.78 29.35 14.52
N TRP A 717 0.13 30.40 14.02
CA TRP A 717 0.03 30.66 12.59
C TRP A 717 1.39 30.98 11.94
N ASP A 718 2.26 31.71 12.64
CA ASP A 718 3.61 32.02 12.16
C ASP A 718 4.45 30.74 11.97
N GLU A 719 4.39 29.79 12.92
CA GLU A 719 5.12 28.50 12.83
C GLU A 719 4.62 27.66 11.65
N VAL A 720 3.29 27.52 11.48
CA VAL A 720 2.71 26.75 10.37
C VAL A 720 3.04 27.39 9.03
N ALA A 721 2.92 28.71 8.90
CA ALA A 721 3.23 29.40 7.66
C ALA A 721 4.73 29.37 7.31
N ALA A 722 5.61 29.49 8.31
CA ALA A 722 7.06 29.38 8.11
C ALA A 722 7.42 27.98 7.57
N GLY A 723 6.89 26.93 8.19
CA GLY A 723 7.09 25.55 7.73
C GLY A 723 6.54 25.30 6.32
N ALA A 724 5.33 25.77 6.01
CA ALA A 724 4.73 25.64 4.68
C ALA A 724 5.56 26.32 3.59
N LYS A 725 6.02 27.56 3.82
CA LYS A 725 6.91 28.28 2.89
C LYS A 725 8.22 27.56 2.69
N TRP A 726 8.84 27.11 3.78
CA TRP A 726 10.12 26.40 3.73
C TRP A 726 9.99 25.08 2.97
N SER A 727 8.93 24.31 3.22
CA SER A 727 8.64 23.07 2.49
C SER A 727 8.45 23.32 1.00
N LYS A 728 7.64 24.32 0.63
CA LYS A 728 7.40 24.70 -0.77
C LYS A 728 8.68 25.12 -1.50
N ALA A 729 9.54 25.90 -0.84
CA ALA A 729 10.82 26.35 -1.42
C ALA A 729 11.86 25.21 -1.58
N ASN A 730 11.60 24.06 -0.96
CA ASN A 730 12.51 22.92 -0.91
C ASN A 730 11.89 21.62 -1.40
N PHE A 731 10.72 21.69 -2.03
CA PHE A 731 9.96 20.52 -2.41
C PHE A 731 10.71 19.59 -3.38
N ASP A 732 11.50 20.16 -4.28
CA ASP A 732 12.38 19.44 -5.19
C ASP A 732 13.41 18.56 -4.46
N VAL A 733 13.89 19.02 -3.30
CA VAL A 733 14.79 18.25 -2.42
C VAL A 733 13.98 17.25 -1.59
N LEU A 734 12.91 17.72 -0.95
CA LEU A 734 12.06 16.93 -0.03
C LEU A 734 11.31 15.78 -0.73
N THR A 735 11.23 15.77 -2.06
CA THR A 735 10.74 14.62 -2.82
C THR A 735 11.55 13.35 -2.54
N ASP A 736 12.84 13.49 -2.18
CA ASP A 736 13.73 12.40 -1.77
C ASP A 736 13.62 12.01 -0.28
N ALA A 737 12.60 12.48 0.45
CA ALA A 737 12.45 12.22 1.88
C ALA A 737 12.49 10.72 2.23
N HIS A 738 13.38 10.38 3.17
CA HIS A 738 13.57 9.04 3.71
C HIS A 738 13.89 9.11 5.21
N TRP A 739 13.73 7.99 5.89
CA TRP A 739 13.91 7.89 7.34
C TRP A 739 15.39 7.81 7.75
N ILE A 740 15.75 8.46 8.86
CA ILE A 740 17.07 8.33 9.50
C ILE A 740 16.91 8.17 11.03
N GLY A 741 17.94 7.61 11.67
CA GLY A 741 17.96 7.44 13.13
C GLY A 741 17.13 6.26 13.63
N GLY A 742 16.63 6.37 14.86
CA GLY A 742 16.09 5.26 15.63
C GLY A 742 14.58 5.04 15.54
N ASP A 743 14.09 4.22 16.47
CA ASP A 743 12.69 3.81 16.61
C ASP A 743 11.96 4.72 17.62
N PRO A 744 10.91 5.46 17.20
CA PRO A 744 10.16 6.34 18.10
C PRO A 744 9.50 5.59 19.26
N SER A 745 9.16 4.31 19.08
CA SER A 745 8.55 3.48 20.13
C SER A 745 9.50 3.18 21.29
N LYS A 746 10.82 3.34 21.06
CA LYS A 746 11.87 3.16 22.06
C LYS A 746 12.38 4.49 22.62
N ALA A 747 11.73 5.61 22.25
CA ALA A 747 12.18 6.96 22.54
C ALA A 747 13.64 7.22 22.07
N GLU A 748 14.02 6.67 20.92
CA GLU A 748 15.33 6.95 20.29
C GLU A 748 15.23 8.22 19.41
N VAL A 749 16.34 8.96 19.25
CA VAL A 749 16.39 10.09 18.31
C VAL A 749 16.23 9.59 16.88
N TYR A 750 15.30 10.17 16.13
CA TYR A 750 14.98 9.81 14.76
C TYR A 750 14.78 11.05 13.90
N GLY A 751 14.58 10.86 12.59
CA GLY A 751 14.44 11.97 11.69
C GLY A 751 14.09 11.60 10.25
N TYR A 752 14.10 12.65 9.43
CA TYR A 752 13.90 12.56 7.98
C TYR A 752 15.10 13.21 7.31
N ALA A 753 15.59 12.62 6.24
CA ALA A 753 16.61 13.20 5.39
C ALA A 753 16.15 13.20 3.93
N SER A 754 16.71 14.11 3.14
CA SER A 754 16.48 14.20 1.71
C SER A 754 17.67 14.85 1.03
N TRP A 755 17.87 14.54 -0.25
CA TRP A 755 19.02 15.06 -0.98
C TRP A 755 18.70 15.31 -2.45
N ALA A 756 19.23 16.43 -2.95
CA ALA A 756 19.39 16.73 -4.37
C ALA A 756 20.81 17.29 -4.59
N PRO A 757 21.32 17.32 -5.84
CA PRO A 757 22.66 17.82 -6.12
C PRO A 757 22.94 19.24 -5.58
N ARG A 758 21.91 20.09 -5.47
CA ARG A 758 22.04 21.45 -4.96
C ARG A 758 22.13 21.54 -3.43
N LYS A 759 21.60 20.56 -2.69
CA LYS A 759 21.39 20.64 -1.23
C LYS A 759 20.94 19.30 -0.63
N GLY A 760 21.42 18.97 0.56
CA GLY A 760 20.79 18.01 1.48
C GLY A 760 19.92 18.70 2.52
N ILE A 761 18.90 18.02 3.04
CA ILE A 761 18.08 18.49 4.17
C ILE A 761 17.93 17.33 5.15
N PHE A 762 18.05 17.60 6.45
CA PHE A 762 17.61 16.65 7.46
C PHE A 762 16.94 17.33 8.64
N ALA A 763 15.97 16.64 9.24
CA ALA A 763 15.34 17.00 10.49
C ALA A 763 15.52 15.88 11.51
N LEU A 764 15.73 16.23 12.76
CA LEU A 764 15.89 15.30 13.89
C LEU A 764 14.89 15.66 14.98
N ARG A 765 14.28 14.64 15.59
CA ARG A 765 13.46 14.77 16.79
C ARG A 765 13.99 13.90 17.91
N ASN A 766 14.06 14.47 19.11
CA ASN A 766 14.19 13.72 20.35
C ASN A 766 12.79 13.46 20.95
N PRO A 767 12.24 12.24 20.91
CA PRO A 767 10.94 11.92 21.50
C PRO A 767 10.95 11.77 23.03
N SER A 768 12.12 11.86 23.69
CA SER A 768 12.29 11.65 25.12
C SER A 768 12.14 12.94 25.94
N ASP A 769 11.81 12.78 27.22
CA ASP A 769 11.87 13.82 28.26
C ASP A 769 13.30 14.06 28.79
N LYS A 770 14.31 13.40 28.21
CA LYS A 770 15.73 13.52 28.56
C LYS A 770 16.56 13.99 27.37
N PRO A 771 17.67 14.72 27.60
CA PRO A 771 18.63 15.01 26.54
C PRO A 771 19.18 13.72 25.92
N GLN A 772 19.28 13.70 24.59
CA GLN A 772 19.82 12.58 23.83
C GLN A 772 20.81 13.07 22.76
N SER A 773 21.52 12.16 22.11
CA SER A 773 22.41 12.50 21.00
C SER A 773 22.40 11.45 19.91
N ILE A 774 22.65 11.87 18.68
CA ILE A 774 22.77 11.01 17.50
C ILE A 774 24.00 11.40 16.71
N ALA A 775 24.70 10.40 16.17
CA ALA A 775 25.92 10.58 15.40
C ALA A 775 25.62 10.31 13.92
N LEU A 776 25.89 11.28 13.04
CA LEU A 776 25.48 11.26 11.64
C LEU A 776 26.67 11.46 10.69
N ASP A 777 26.73 10.64 9.63
CA ASP A 777 27.64 10.80 8.50
C ASP A 777 26.83 11.21 7.25
N PRO A 778 27.15 12.34 6.58
CA PRO A 778 26.46 12.75 5.35
C PRO A 778 26.41 11.68 4.25
N GLN A 779 27.42 10.79 4.17
CA GLN A 779 27.44 9.71 3.19
C GLN A 779 26.23 8.78 3.35
N THR A 780 25.90 8.44 4.59
CA THR A 780 24.77 7.57 4.93
C THR A 780 23.47 8.36 4.99
N VAL A 781 23.48 9.53 5.64
CA VAL A 781 22.28 10.35 5.86
C VAL A 781 21.66 10.86 4.56
N PHE A 782 22.46 11.16 3.55
CA PHE A 782 21.94 11.62 2.24
C PHE A 782 21.98 10.53 1.17
N GLU A 783 22.40 9.31 1.52
CA GLU A 783 22.63 8.21 0.58
C GLU A 783 23.40 8.69 -0.66
N LEU A 784 24.54 9.37 -0.46
CA LEU A 784 25.19 10.13 -1.52
C LEU A 784 25.60 9.21 -2.70
N PRO A 785 25.21 9.53 -3.95
CA PRO A 785 25.67 8.78 -5.11
C PRO A 785 27.16 9.00 -5.36
N SER A 786 27.77 8.06 -6.10
CA SER A 786 29.16 8.21 -6.54
C SER A 786 29.36 9.52 -7.31
N GLY A 787 30.41 10.28 -6.95
CA GLY A 787 30.71 11.58 -7.54
C GLY A 787 29.95 12.78 -6.93
N ALA A 788 29.06 12.56 -5.96
CA ALA A 788 28.44 13.65 -5.23
C ALA A 788 29.48 14.45 -4.40
N LYS A 789 29.16 15.71 -4.13
CA LYS A 789 29.96 16.56 -3.23
C LYS A 789 30.00 15.94 -1.83
N SER A 790 31.17 15.94 -1.21
CA SER A 790 31.42 15.25 0.05
C SER A 790 31.50 16.17 1.26
N ALA A 791 31.53 17.49 1.09
CA ALA A 791 31.58 18.46 2.18
C ALA A 791 30.36 19.38 2.14
N PHE A 792 29.76 19.63 3.31
CA PHE A 792 28.52 20.36 3.44
C PHE A 792 28.61 21.40 4.56
N THR A 793 28.12 22.60 4.28
CA THR A 793 27.86 23.63 5.29
C THR A 793 26.40 23.54 5.72
N LEU A 794 26.19 23.36 7.02
CA LEU A 794 24.86 23.32 7.62
C LEU A 794 24.40 24.73 7.98
N SER A 795 23.12 24.99 7.75
CA SER A 795 22.40 26.16 8.25
C SER A 795 20.98 25.77 8.66
N SER A 796 20.51 26.24 9.81
CA SER A 796 19.10 26.10 10.18
C SER A 796 18.24 27.09 9.41
N PRO A 797 17.06 26.68 8.89
CA PRO A 797 16.08 27.62 8.35
C PRO A 797 15.32 28.38 9.45
N TYR A 798 15.49 28.03 10.72
CA TYR A 798 14.79 28.64 11.86
C TYR A 798 15.76 29.41 12.76
N ALA A 799 15.56 30.73 12.88
CA ALA A 799 16.49 31.63 13.56
C ALA A 799 16.60 31.38 15.08
N ASP A 800 15.57 30.78 15.67
CA ASP A 800 15.47 30.45 17.09
C ASP A 800 16.00 29.05 17.42
N GLN A 801 16.37 28.24 16.43
CA GLN A 801 17.00 26.94 16.67
C GLN A 801 18.36 27.11 17.37
N ASN A 802 18.62 26.28 18.37
CA ASN A 802 19.85 26.32 19.17
C ASN A 802 21.11 26.06 18.32
N TYR A 803 21.06 25.03 17.47
CA TYR A 803 22.13 24.73 16.51
C TYR A 803 21.86 25.44 15.18
N LYS A 804 22.55 26.56 14.94
CA LYS A 804 22.31 27.41 13.77
C LYS A 804 23.14 27.06 12.54
N SER A 805 24.37 26.60 12.72
CA SER A 805 25.28 26.31 11.61
C SER A 805 26.35 25.29 12.00
N GLY A 806 26.94 24.64 11.01
CA GLY A 806 28.00 23.65 11.21
C GLY A 806 28.65 23.21 9.90
N GLN A 807 29.53 22.23 9.99
CA GLN A 807 30.15 21.59 8.83
C GLN A 807 30.01 20.07 8.99
N MET A 808 29.76 19.37 7.90
CA MET A 808 29.84 17.91 7.85
C MET A 808 30.61 17.46 6.61
N ARG A 809 31.24 16.29 6.71
CA ARG A 809 31.97 15.68 5.60
C ARG A 809 31.64 14.19 5.51
N ALA A 810 31.36 13.71 4.32
CA ALA A 810 31.12 12.30 4.03
C ALA A 810 32.31 11.44 4.51
N GLY A 811 32.02 10.35 5.21
CA GLY A 811 33.00 9.50 5.88
C GLY A 811 33.42 10.00 7.26
N GLN A 812 32.85 11.10 7.76
CA GLN A 812 33.09 11.63 9.10
C GLN A 812 31.77 11.82 9.86
N THR A 813 31.73 11.27 11.06
CA THR A 813 30.54 11.38 11.93
C THR A 813 30.53 12.71 12.68
N THR A 814 29.41 13.40 12.65
CA THR A 814 29.11 14.59 13.46
C THR A 814 28.02 14.26 14.48
N THR A 815 28.26 14.58 15.76
CA THR A 815 27.29 14.32 16.83
C THR A 815 26.38 15.52 17.04
N PHE A 816 25.07 15.28 17.07
CA PHE A 816 24.04 16.26 17.40
C PHE A 816 23.44 15.92 18.75
N SER A 817 23.45 16.88 19.68
CA SER A 817 22.79 16.74 20.98
C SER A 817 21.47 17.49 20.97
N LEU A 818 20.39 16.82 21.38
CA LEU A 818 19.04 17.36 21.39
C LEU A 818 18.52 17.43 22.82
N GLN A 819 17.92 18.57 23.17
CA GLN A 819 17.15 18.73 24.42
C GLN A 819 15.87 17.86 24.37
N PRO A 820 15.21 17.64 25.52
CA PRO A 820 13.91 16.95 25.55
C PRO A 820 12.94 17.53 24.52
N PHE A 821 12.30 16.67 23.73
CA PHE A 821 11.32 17.04 22.69
C PHE A 821 11.83 17.90 21.53
N GLU A 822 13.12 18.27 21.50
CA GLU A 822 13.66 19.22 20.53
C GLU A 822 13.56 18.66 19.10
N VAL A 823 13.18 19.56 18.18
CA VAL A 823 13.21 19.32 16.73
C VAL A 823 14.25 20.24 16.10
N LEU A 824 15.28 19.66 15.49
CA LEU A 824 16.30 20.37 14.72
C LEU A 824 16.06 20.17 13.23
N VAL A 825 16.15 21.21 12.43
CA VAL A 825 16.10 21.16 10.96
C VAL A 825 17.34 21.85 10.39
N PHE A 826 17.97 21.21 9.42
CA PHE A 826 19.15 21.74 8.74
C PHE A 826 19.02 21.66 7.22
N GLU A 827 19.46 22.72 6.57
CA GLU A 827 19.86 22.74 5.18
C GLU A 827 21.38 22.50 5.09
N ALA A 828 21.79 21.50 4.32
CA ALA A 828 23.18 21.14 4.09
C ALA A 828 23.59 21.53 2.66
N LYS A 829 24.22 22.70 2.52
CA LYS A 829 24.68 23.21 1.21
C LYS A 829 26.03 22.57 0.84
N PRO A 830 26.16 21.94 -0.33
CA PRO A 830 27.42 21.35 -0.78
C PRO A 830 28.48 22.43 -1.05
N GLN A 831 29.76 22.09 -0.79
CA GLN A 831 30.94 22.93 -1.06
C GLN A 831 31.57 22.71 -2.43
#